data_AF-A0A2D0NE00-F1
#
_entry.id   AF-A0A2D0NE00-F1
#
_cell.length_a   1.000
_cell.length_b   1.000
_cell.length_c   1.000
_cell.angle_alpha   90.00
_cell.angle_beta   90.00
_cell.angle_gamma   90.00
#
_symmetry.space_group_name_H-M   'P 1'
#
loop_
_entity.id
_entity.type
_entity.pdbx_description
1 polymer ?
#
loop_
_entity_poly.entity_id
_entity_poly.type
_entity_poly.pdbx_seq_one_letter_code
_entity_poly.pdbx_strand_id
1 'polypeptide(L)'
;MNPDVVFGRHILRQWTDTKAISSIMQRFVFALFLLILAGILPGGIFAQSLSTETHQAVPRNLDLYLVIGQSNMAGRAPIRDEDKAPINGALLYTGDQLNPWVTATNPLNRFSTIRKVIDMQRLSPAYAFARDMTAVGGRNIGLIVNAKGGSGIVQWLPGTQFFADAVRRTREAMAYGTLKGIIWHQGESDSGPFRRDLYLGRMEVLINAFREAFDDPDLPFVAGKVSEAREQRIPFNEILAQLPDLIPHTAVISSEGTATTDSTHFDSPSQILLGERYAEAMLKMVKRQDWGGAGAARRNARVANEGFRRSYNFLHAWMQERDPKSGLIPRNLGSSRDFWNAQDAAADNYPFMVLTAALLDRPVFEKDMRDMLASETKLTSRLGRLPDTYSFSKQAFQDKEPQLDRIIFGASEYVKDGLLPLTEWLGASPWSERMIGILDDIWAEAEYTTPFGNIPGTNVEVNGELLQTLSRIYWMTGDEKYLDWAVRLGDYYLLGDQHPSRDQTSLRLRDHGCEIVSGLCELYFTVAHARPEKKIAYSPRIHQLLDRILEVGLNEHGLMYDVVNPQDGAIVRDRIADNWGYNYNGFYTVYLVDATERYREAIERALNNLLFYRNFDWENGSQDGYADAVEGGLNLYNRLPGQVAQEWLDSEIQVMWSMQDSSHRSDTEAYRGNGIIEGWHGDGNFARTSIMYCLWKTQGTYLSNWREDVLWGAEPTADGGIIVSVKADSDWVGTLYFDQPRHQTVLHLPADYPRINQFPEWFTVREGATYLLQTGRDQPIKEYSAAELLAGIPVELAGGEEWLLRVQEK
;
A
#
# COMPACT_ATOMS: atom_id res chain seq x y z
N MET A 1 1.54 -18.17 74.92
CA MET A 1 0.19 -17.74 75.37
C MET A 1 -0.80 -18.04 74.26
N ASN A 2 -1.99 -18.49 74.62
CA ASN A 2 -3.11 -18.96 73.78
C ASN A 2 -4.39 -18.58 74.56
N PRO A 3 -5.63 -18.60 74.03
CA PRO A 3 -6.12 -18.51 72.64
C PRO A 3 -7.18 -17.37 72.48
N ASP A 4 -7.89 -17.31 71.34
CA ASP A 4 -9.38 -17.36 71.20
C ASP A 4 -9.86 -16.62 69.91
N VAL A 5 -10.23 -17.29 68.78
CA VAL A 5 -11.36 -18.22 68.47
C VAL A 5 -12.62 -17.44 67.99
N VAL A 6 -12.90 -17.28 66.66
CA VAL A 6 -13.51 -18.21 65.64
C VAL A 6 -15.06 -18.24 65.71
N PHE A 7 -15.90 -18.16 64.66
CA PHE A 7 -15.90 -18.54 63.20
C PHE A 7 -16.35 -17.38 62.25
N GLY A 8 -16.41 -17.50 60.91
CA GLY A 8 -15.83 -18.50 59.99
C GLY A 8 -16.48 -18.68 58.59
N ARG A 9 -15.69 -19.24 57.64
CA ARG A 9 -16.03 -20.00 56.40
C ARG A 9 -16.72 -19.23 55.23
N HIS A 10 -16.42 -19.48 53.94
CA HIS A 10 -15.69 -20.59 53.29
C HIS A 10 -15.05 -20.21 51.92
N ILE A 11 -13.89 -20.83 51.61
CA ILE A 11 -13.36 -21.26 50.28
C ILE A 11 -13.20 -20.21 49.16
N LEU A 12 -11.93 -19.96 48.79
CA LEU A 12 -11.52 -19.67 47.41
C LEU A 12 -10.00 -19.99 47.24
N ARG A 13 -9.67 -21.07 46.52
CA ARG A 13 -8.31 -21.38 46.06
C ARG A 13 -8.38 -22.31 44.85
N GLN A 14 -7.45 -22.11 43.90
CA GLN A 14 -7.17 -22.94 42.72
C GLN A 14 -8.29 -23.11 41.67
N TRP A 15 -8.11 -22.47 40.51
CA TRP A 15 -8.54 -23.00 39.21
C TRP A 15 -7.43 -22.76 38.18
N THR A 16 -6.62 -23.80 37.97
CA THR A 16 -5.71 -23.97 36.84
C THR A 16 -6.10 -25.27 36.15
N ASP A 17 -6.96 -25.21 35.14
CA ASP A 17 -7.01 -26.17 34.01
C ASP A 17 -8.19 -25.86 33.09
N THR A 18 -7.92 -25.73 31.78
CA THR A 18 -8.94 -25.67 30.72
C THR A 18 -8.63 -26.61 29.56
N LYS A 19 -8.08 -27.79 29.85
CA LYS A 19 -8.04 -28.94 28.92
C LYS A 19 -9.31 -29.80 29.04
N ALA A 20 -10.48 -29.26 28.74
CA ALA A 20 -11.76 -29.99 28.88
C ALA A 20 -12.87 -29.69 27.84
N ILE A 21 -12.61 -28.93 26.77
CA ILE A 21 -13.66 -28.56 25.78
C ILE A 21 -13.36 -29.05 24.34
N SER A 22 -12.11 -29.30 23.96
CA SER A 22 -11.76 -29.70 22.58
C SER A 22 -12.07 -31.16 22.21
N SER A 23 -12.18 -32.09 23.16
CA SER A 23 -12.23 -33.54 22.85
C SER A 23 -13.62 -34.09 22.51
N ILE A 24 -14.70 -33.30 22.65
CA ILE A 24 -16.07 -33.73 22.37
C ILE A 24 -16.51 -33.36 20.94
N MET A 25 -16.15 -32.16 20.43
CA MET A 25 -16.50 -31.76 19.07
C MET A 25 -15.77 -32.57 17.98
N GLN A 26 -14.50 -32.94 18.20
CA GLN A 26 -13.75 -33.73 17.20
C GLN A 26 -14.26 -35.17 17.03
N ARG A 27 -15.00 -35.73 17.99
CA ARG A 27 -15.52 -37.11 17.91
C ARG A 27 -16.85 -37.24 17.16
N PHE A 28 -17.61 -36.15 16.99
CA PHE A 28 -18.86 -36.17 16.22
C PHE A 28 -18.64 -35.96 14.71
N VAL A 29 -17.64 -35.16 14.31
CA VAL A 29 -17.36 -34.89 12.89
C VAL A 29 -16.77 -36.12 12.18
N PHE A 30 -15.92 -36.90 12.86
CA PHE A 30 -15.27 -38.08 12.27
C PHE A 30 -16.21 -39.30 12.10
N ALA A 31 -17.26 -39.40 12.92
CA ALA A 31 -18.23 -40.50 12.85
C ALA A 31 -19.22 -40.36 11.67
N LEU A 32 -19.48 -39.12 11.22
CA LEU A 32 -20.42 -38.84 10.13
C LEU A 32 -19.80 -39.10 8.74
N PHE A 33 -18.48 -39.00 8.62
CA PHE A 33 -17.75 -39.16 7.36
C PHE A 33 -17.58 -40.63 6.89
N LEU A 34 -17.75 -41.60 7.79
CA LEU A 34 -17.56 -43.04 7.51
C LEU A 34 -18.85 -43.81 7.19
N LEU A 35 -20.03 -43.20 7.32
CA LEU A 35 -21.33 -43.86 7.09
C LEU A 35 -21.93 -43.62 5.70
N ILE A 36 -21.30 -42.78 4.86
CA ILE A 36 -21.78 -42.48 3.50
C ILE A 36 -21.18 -43.43 2.44
N LEU A 37 -20.19 -44.26 2.80
CA LEU A 37 -19.39 -45.06 1.86
C LEU A 37 -19.78 -46.54 1.73
N ALA A 38 -20.91 -46.97 2.32
CA ALA A 38 -21.41 -48.35 2.21
C ALA A 38 -22.93 -48.38 1.94
N GLY A 39 -23.32 -48.35 0.68
CA GLY A 39 -24.72 -48.55 0.30
C GLY A 39 -25.14 -50.02 0.36
N ILE A 40 -26.41 -50.29 0.74
CA ILE A 40 -27.36 -51.26 0.13
C ILE A 40 -28.65 -51.32 1.00
N LEU A 41 -29.74 -50.74 0.46
CA LEU A 41 -31.17 -51.17 0.51
C LEU A 41 -31.90 -51.49 1.85
N PRO A 42 -33.26 -51.59 1.86
CA PRO A 42 -34.28 -50.84 1.11
C PRO A 42 -35.45 -50.33 2.01
N GLY A 43 -36.37 -49.56 1.42
CA GLY A 43 -37.72 -49.33 1.98
C GLY A 43 -38.02 -47.86 2.26
N GLY A 44 -38.83 -47.23 1.41
CA GLY A 44 -39.25 -45.84 1.60
C GLY A 44 -40.49 -45.72 2.49
N ILE A 45 -40.81 -44.48 2.88
CA ILE A 45 -42.17 -43.90 2.99
C ILE A 45 -42.05 -42.43 3.46
N PHE A 46 -42.91 -41.55 2.93
CA PHE A 46 -43.06 -40.10 3.23
C PHE A 46 -41.85 -39.17 3.03
N ALA A 47 -41.67 -38.72 1.79
CA ALA A 47 -41.15 -37.38 1.54
C ALA A 47 -42.29 -36.34 1.72
N GLN A 48 -42.33 -35.66 2.86
CA GLN A 48 -43.00 -34.36 2.94
C GLN A 48 -42.05 -33.28 2.40
N SER A 49 -42.54 -32.46 1.49
CA SER A 49 -41.76 -31.39 0.85
C SER A 49 -41.45 -30.27 1.85
N LEU A 50 -40.30 -30.37 2.52
CA LEU A 50 -39.63 -29.19 3.04
C LEU A 50 -39.05 -28.43 1.85
N SER A 51 -39.74 -27.36 1.45
CA SER A 51 -39.22 -26.38 0.51
C SER A 51 -38.02 -25.69 1.13
N THR A 52 -36.82 -26.08 0.72
CA THR A 52 -35.59 -25.35 0.99
C THR A 52 -35.66 -24.00 0.27
N GLU A 53 -35.98 -22.94 1.02
CA GLU A 53 -35.73 -21.59 0.55
C GLU A 53 -34.23 -21.46 0.30
N THR A 54 -33.87 -21.31 -0.97
CA THR A 54 -32.49 -21.07 -1.37
C THR A 54 -32.13 -19.66 -0.93
N HIS A 55 -31.19 -19.54 0.03
CA HIS A 55 -30.54 -18.27 0.31
C HIS A 55 -29.92 -17.75 -1.00
N GLN A 56 -30.55 -16.73 -1.60
CA GLN A 56 -29.98 -16.06 -2.77
C GLN A 56 -28.64 -15.47 -2.37
N ALA A 57 -27.59 -15.82 -3.12
CA ALA A 57 -26.29 -15.19 -2.96
C ALA A 57 -26.44 -13.69 -3.22
N VAL A 58 -26.15 -12.87 -2.20
CA VAL A 58 -26.20 -11.41 -2.32
C VAL A 58 -25.21 -10.97 -3.40
N PRO A 59 -25.63 -10.24 -4.45
CA PRO A 59 -24.73 -9.76 -5.48
C PRO A 59 -23.61 -8.90 -4.88
N ARG A 60 -22.36 -9.23 -5.20
CA ARG A 60 -21.20 -8.37 -4.95
C ARG A 60 -21.00 -7.42 -6.14
N ASN A 61 -20.33 -6.30 -5.90
CA ASN A 61 -20.02 -5.27 -6.90
C ASN A 61 -21.25 -4.47 -7.40
N LEU A 62 -22.15 -4.10 -6.48
CA LEU A 62 -23.26 -3.20 -6.78
C LEU A 62 -22.78 -1.77 -7.12
N ASP A 63 -23.48 -1.10 -8.03
CA ASP A 63 -23.38 0.36 -8.16
C ASP A 63 -24.37 1.01 -7.18
N LEU A 64 -23.85 1.64 -6.12
CA LEU A 64 -24.63 2.12 -4.98
C LEU A 64 -25.03 3.59 -5.12
N TYR A 65 -26.23 3.94 -4.67
CA TYR A 65 -26.75 5.31 -4.68
C TYR A 65 -27.39 5.68 -3.35
N LEU A 66 -26.95 6.79 -2.76
CA LEU A 66 -27.54 7.36 -1.54
C LEU A 66 -28.71 8.27 -1.91
N VAL A 67 -29.86 8.05 -1.26
CA VAL A 67 -31.15 8.66 -1.59
C VAL A 67 -31.70 9.39 -0.36
N ILE A 68 -31.56 10.72 -0.34
CA ILE A 68 -31.75 11.56 0.86
C ILE A 68 -32.51 12.87 0.57
N GLY A 69 -32.92 13.55 1.65
CA GLY A 69 -33.77 14.75 1.60
C GLY A 69 -35.10 14.58 2.34
N GLN A 70 -36.13 15.32 1.93
CA GLN A 70 -37.37 15.44 2.71
C GLN A 70 -38.57 14.62 2.18
N SER A 71 -39.80 15.16 2.27
CA SER A 71 -41.03 14.39 2.07
C SER A 71 -41.24 13.97 0.63
N ASN A 72 -40.83 14.80 -0.33
CA ASN A 72 -40.87 14.44 -1.74
C ASN A 72 -39.89 13.30 -2.07
N MET A 73 -38.65 13.31 -1.56
CA MET A 73 -37.75 12.15 -1.69
C MET A 73 -38.30 10.90 -0.98
N ALA A 74 -38.82 11.08 0.24
CA ALA A 74 -39.39 10.00 1.06
C ALA A 74 -40.67 9.38 0.46
N GLY A 75 -41.28 10.04 -0.53
CA GLY A 75 -42.45 9.61 -1.29
C GLY A 75 -43.78 9.84 -0.57
N ARG A 76 -44.69 10.61 -1.20
CA ARG A 76 -46.04 10.92 -0.69
C ARG A 76 -47.16 10.74 -1.70
N ALA A 77 -46.83 10.65 -3.00
CA ALA A 77 -47.79 10.37 -4.04
C ALA A 77 -48.38 8.95 -3.88
N PRO A 78 -49.66 8.71 -4.21
CA PRO A 78 -50.22 7.36 -4.29
C PRO A 78 -49.36 6.44 -5.18
N ILE A 79 -49.16 5.19 -4.77
CA ILE A 79 -48.50 4.18 -5.60
C ILE A 79 -49.56 3.69 -6.60
N ARG A 80 -49.36 3.94 -7.89
CA ARG A 80 -50.26 3.46 -8.96
C ARG A 80 -50.08 1.95 -9.12
N ASP A 81 -51.05 1.25 -9.72
CA ASP A 81 -50.96 -0.21 -9.86
C ASP A 81 -49.73 -0.66 -10.67
N GLU A 82 -49.36 0.10 -11.70
CA GLU A 82 -48.14 -0.09 -12.49
C GLU A 82 -46.83 0.16 -11.71
N ASP A 83 -46.85 0.96 -10.63
CA ASP A 83 -45.67 1.27 -9.80
C ASP A 83 -45.47 0.29 -8.63
N LYS A 84 -46.28 -0.77 -8.54
CA LYS A 84 -46.19 -1.80 -7.48
C LYS A 84 -45.19 -2.90 -7.79
N ALA A 85 -44.79 -3.05 -9.06
CA ALA A 85 -43.88 -4.10 -9.49
C ALA A 85 -42.49 -3.96 -8.86
N PRO A 86 -41.78 -5.07 -8.56
CA PRO A 86 -40.37 -5.02 -8.21
C PRO A 86 -39.52 -4.46 -9.36
N ILE A 87 -38.54 -3.63 -9.03
CA ILE A 87 -37.61 -3.06 -10.01
C ILE A 87 -36.53 -4.11 -10.30
N ASN A 88 -36.50 -4.62 -11.53
CA ASN A 88 -35.49 -5.60 -11.92
C ASN A 88 -34.08 -4.97 -11.91
N GLY A 89 -33.10 -5.72 -11.43
CA GLY A 89 -31.70 -5.27 -11.25
C GLY A 89 -31.46 -4.28 -10.10
N ALA A 90 -32.49 -3.85 -9.34
CA ALA A 90 -32.32 -2.90 -8.25
C ALA A 90 -32.63 -3.54 -6.88
N LEU A 91 -31.72 -3.32 -5.93
CA LEU A 91 -31.83 -3.74 -4.54
C LEU A 91 -32.00 -2.54 -3.62
N LEU A 92 -32.65 -2.76 -2.47
CA LEU A 92 -32.87 -1.76 -1.43
C LEU A 92 -32.20 -2.21 -0.13
N TYR A 93 -31.37 -1.33 0.43
CA TYR A 93 -30.60 -1.62 1.65
C TYR A 93 -31.50 -1.63 2.89
N THR A 94 -31.48 -2.73 3.64
CA THR A 94 -32.28 -2.90 4.86
C THR A 94 -31.56 -2.31 6.08
N GLY A 95 -30.26 -2.60 6.24
CA GLY A 95 -29.54 -2.44 7.49
C GLY A 95 -29.65 -3.64 8.45
N ASP A 96 -30.18 -4.78 7.97
CA ASP A 96 -30.18 -6.06 8.66
C ASP A 96 -28.95 -6.87 8.25
N GLN A 97 -28.20 -7.45 9.20
CA GLN A 97 -27.01 -8.25 8.91
C GLN A 97 -27.35 -9.60 8.25
N LEU A 98 -28.53 -10.17 8.51
CA LEU A 98 -28.97 -11.46 7.94
C LEU A 98 -29.51 -11.29 6.53
N ASN A 99 -30.20 -10.17 6.27
CA ASN A 99 -30.83 -9.86 4.98
C ASN A 99 -30.51 -8.41 4.55
N PRO A 100 -29.23 -8.09 4.23
CA PRO A 100 -28.77 -6.71 4.00
C PRO A 100 -29.43 -6.03 2.79
N TRP A 101 -29.90 -6.84 1.84
CA TRP A 101 -30.51 -6.37 0.60
C TRP A 101 -31.80 -7.14 0.31
N VAL A 102 -32.82 -6.43 -0.16
CA VAL A 102 -34.05 -7.01 -0.72
C VAL A 102 -34.34 -6.36 -2.06
N THR A 103 -35.10 -7.02 -2.94
CA THR A 103 -35.52 -6.42 -4.23
C THR A 103 -36.24 -5.09 -4.00
N ALA A 104 -35.86 -4.07 -4.77
CA ALA A 104 -36.43 -2.74 -4.67
C ALA A 104 -37.91 -2.74 -5.09
N THR A 105 -38.78 -2.31 -4.18
CA THR A 105 -40.25 -2.27 -4.32
C THR A 105 -40.77 -1.03 -3.61
N ASN A 106 -41.87 -0.44 -4.05
CA ASN A 106 -42.48 0.67 -3.32
C ASN A 106 -43.17 0.19 -2.02
N PRO A 107 -43.15 0.98 -0.92
CA PRO A 107 -42.43 2.25 -0.76
C PRO A 107 -40.94 2.03 -0.44
N LEU A 108 -40.08 2.79 -1.11
CA LEU A 108 -38.62 2.63 -1.01
C LEU A 108 -38.04 3.18 0.30
N ASN A 109 -38.62 4.23 0.89
CA ASN A 109 -38.15 4.82 2.16
C ASN A 109 -38.52 4.00 3.42
N ARG A 110 -38.87 2.71 3.28
CA ARG A 110 -39.37 1.87 4.39
C ARG A 110 -38.32 1.52 5.45
N PHE A 111 -37.05 1.40 5.06
CA PHE A 111 -35.94 1.05 5.95
C PHE A 111 -35.14 2.26 6.48
N SER A 112 -35.53 3.48 6.10
CA SER A 112 -34.95 4.72 6.63
C SER A 112 -35.04 4.74 8.17
N THR A 113 -33.89 4.88 8.84
CA THR A 113 -33.79 4.93 10.31
C THR A 113 -34.39 6.21 10.87
N ILE A 114 -34.35 7.28 10.06
CA ILE A 114 -34.83 8.61 10.44
C ILE A 114 -36.23 8.94 9.93
N ARG A 115 -36.99 7.99 9.34
CA ARG A 115 -38.34 8.26 8.76
C ARG A 115 -39.37 8.79 9.78
N LYS A 116 -40.58 9.17 9.30
CA LYS A 116 -41.70 9.56 10.19
C LYS A 116 -42.43 8.31 10.71
N VAL A 117 -43.39 7.80 9.95
CA VAL A 117 -44.09 6.53 10.19
C VAL A 117 -44.23 5.78 8.86
N ILE A 118 -44.41 4.46 8.89
CA ILE A 118 -44.41 3.65 7.66
C ILE A 118 -45.56 4.01 6.71
N ASP A 119 -46.77 4.24 7.22
CA ASP A 119 -47.99 4.52 6.42
C ASP A 119 -47.92 5.81 5.59
N MET A 120 -47.02 6.72 5.95
CA MET A 120 -46.76 7.94 5.18
C MET A 120 -45.81 7.72 4.00
N GLN A 121 -45.05 6.63 3.95
CA GLN A 121 -44.10 6.38 2.85
C GLN A 121 -44.85 5.77 1.67
N ARG A 122 -44.73 6.40 0.49
CA ARG A 122 -45.43 5.99 -0.73
C ARG A 122 -44.49 6.07 -1.94
N LEU A 123 -44.99 6.42 -3.13
CA LEU A 123 -44.18 6.55 -4.34
C LEU A 123 -43.17 7.68 -4.21
N SER A 124 -41.90 7.35 -4.44
CA SER A 124 -40.69 8.17 -4.33
C SER A 124 -40.06 8.31 -5.73
N PRO A 125 -39.36 9.42 -6.05
CA PRO A 125 -38.73 9.56 -7.37
C PRO A 125 -37.57 8.56 -7.55
N ALA A 126 -37.06 8.00 -6.45
CA ALA A 126 -36.12 6.90 -6.45
C ALA A 126 -36.62 5.64 -7.19
N TYR A 127 -37.93 5.48 -7.41
CA TYR A 127 -38.50 4.35 -8.15
C TYR A 127 -38.17 4.43 -9.65
N ALA A 128 -38.56 5.52 -10.32
CA ALA A 128 -38.25 5.72 -11.73
C ALA A 128 -36.74 5.93 -11.96
N PHE A 129 -36.06 6.60 -11.01
CA PHE A 129 -34.60 6.66 -10.99
C PHE A 129 -33.98 5.27 -11.08
N ALA A 130 -34.33 4.37 -10.15
CA ALA A 130 -33.73 3.04 -10.10
C ALA A 130 -34.07 2.18 -11.32
N ARG A 131 -35.31 2.26 -11.83
CA ARG A 131 -35.77 1.62 -13.07
C ARG A 131 -34.91 2.01 -14.28
N ASP A 132 -34.60 3.30 -14.41
CA ASP A 132 -33.89 3.83 -15.57
C ASP A 132 -32.38 3.63 -15.46
N MET A 133 -31.83 3.72 -14.24
CA MET A 133 -30.44 3.38 -13.97
C MET A 133 -30.14 1.90 -14.29
N THR A 134 -31.04 0.96 -13.99
CA THR A 134 -30.86 -0.47 -14.36
C THR A 134 -31.17 -0.77 -15.83
N ALA A 135 -32.01 0.04 -16.50
CA ALA A 135 -32.26 -0.11 -17.93
C ALA A 135 -31.04 0.25 -18.81
N VAL A 136 -30.14 1.11 -18.31
CA VAL A 136 -28.93 1.56 -19.01
C VAL A 136 -27.65 0.91 -18.47
N GLY A 137 -27.64 0.48 -17.21
CA GLY A 137 -26.49 -0.15 -16.55
C GLY A 137 -26.46 -1.68 -16.71
N GLY A 138 -25.33 -2.22 -17.18
CA GLY A 138 -25.09 -3.68 -17.21
C GLY A 138 -24.83 -4.34 -15.84
N ARG A 139 -25.07 -3.63 -14.73
CA ARG A 139 -24.83 -4.09 -13.36
C ARG A 139 -26.02 -3.78 -12.46
N ASN A 140 -26.22 -4.61 -11.44
CA ASN A 140 -27.24 -4.37 -10.42
C ASN A 140 -26.89 -3.13 -9.58
N ILE A 141 -27.91 -2.37 -9.18
CA ILE A 141 -27.76 -1.18 -8.33
C ILE A 141 -28.26 -1.42 -6.91
N GLY A 142 -27.67 -0.74 -5.93
CA GLY A 142 -28.11 -0.74 -4.54
C GLY A 142 -28.56 0.64 -4.07
N LEU A 143 -29.79 0.75 -3.58
CA LEU A 143 -30.35 2.01 -3.06
C LEU A 143 -30.21 2.07 -1.53
N ILE A 144 -29.57 3.13 -1.03
CA ILE A 144 -29.52 3.46 0.39
C ILE A 144 -30.50 4.62 0.63
N VAL A 145 -31.76 4.29 0.93
CA VAL A 145 -32.83 5.29 1.10
C VAL A 145 -32.99 5.68 2.57
N ASN A 146 -32.71 6.94 2.90
CA ASN A 146 -32.74 7.43 4.28
C ASN A 146 -33.42 8.81 4.44
N ALA A 147 -34.50 9.10 3.72
CA ALA A 147 -35.13 10.43 3.70
C ALA A 147 -36.07 10.70 4.90
N LYS A 148 -36.15 11.98 5.34
CA LYS A 148 -36.95 12.45 6.49
C LYS A 148 -37.83 13.64 6.13
N GLY A 149 -39.13 13.40 5.98
CA GLY A 149 -40.10 14.42 5.59
C GLY A 149 -40.27 15.57 6.60
N GLY A 150 -40.21 16.81 6.09
CA GLY A 150 -40.26 18.04 6.89
C GLY A 150 -38.93 18.43 7.53
N SER A 151 -37.80 17.86 7.09
CA SER A 151 -36.47 18.29 7.52
C SER A 151 -36.04 19.58 6.83
N GLY A 152 -35.29 20.43 7.56
CA GLY A 152 -34.53 21.55 7.00
C GLY A 152 -33.07 21.15 6.75
N ILE A 153 -32.37 21.82 5.84
CA ILE A 153 -30.96 21.51 5.48
C ILE A 153 -30.03 21.54 6.69
N VAL A 154 -30.28 22.41 7.68
CA VAL A 154 -29.50 22.49 8.93
C VAL A 154 -29.51 21.19 9.74
N GLN A 155 -30.50 20.31 9.54
CA GLN A 155 -30.56 19.01 10.20
C GLN A 155 -29.75 17.93 9.47
N TRP A 156 -29.23 18.24 8.28
CA TRP A 156 -28.43 17.35 7.43
C TRP A 156 -26.94 17.69 7.42
N LEU A 157 -26.53 18.82 8.03
CA LEU A 157 -25.13 19.23 8.11
C LEU A 157 -24.28 18.27 8.96
N PRO A 158 -22.94 18.32 8.84
CA PRO A 158 -22.03 17.52 9.67
C PRO A 158 -22.29 17.70 11.17
N GLY A 159 -22.08 16.63 11.93
CA GLY A 159 -22.36 16.58 13.37
C GLY A 159 -23.84 16.37 13.75
N THR A 160 -24.78 16.32 12.79
CA THR A 160 -26.18 15.98 13.07
C THR A 160 -26.48 14.49 12.95
N GLN A 161 -27.60 14.07 13.54
CA GLN A 161 -28.08 12.69 13.44
C GLN A 161 -28.35 12.25 11.98
N PHE A 162 -28.95 13.10 11.13
CA PHE A 162 -29.35 12.68 9.79
C PHE A 162 -28.15 12.49 8.87
N PHE A 163 -27.11 13.32 9.03
CA PHE A 163 -25.82 13.13 8.37
C PHE A 163 -25.15 11.83 8.84
N ALA A 164 -25.00 11.66 10.15
CA ALA A 164 -24.33 10.49 10.74
C ALA A 164 -25.01 9.16 10.34
N ASP A 165 -26.34 9.08 10.35
CA ASP A 165 -27.07 7.88 9.92
C ASP A 165 -26.97 7.64 8.41
N ALA A 166 -26.92 8.69 7.59
CA ALA A 166 -26.72 8.55 6.14
C ALA A 166 -25.31 8.03 5.82
N VAL A 167 -24.27 8.60 6.45
CA VAL A 167 -22.88 8.14 6.31
C VAL A 167 -22.72 6.70 6.78
N ARG A 168 -23.20 6.40 8.00
CA ARG A 168 -23.08 5.05 8.59
C ARG A 168 -23.76 3.99 7.71
N ARG A 169 -25.03 4.17 7.33
CA ARG A 169 -25.75 3.22 6.46
C ARG A 169 -25.09 3.04 5.09
N THR A 170 -24.45 4.09 4.57
CA THR A 170 -23.77 4.02 3.28
C THR A 170 -22.44 3.27 3.40
N ARG A 171 -21.63 3.52 4.44
CA ARG A 171 -20.41 2.74 4.72
C ARG A 171 -20.72 1.25 4.96
N GLU A 172 -21.81 0.94 5.67
CA GLU A 172 -22.29 -0.44 5.85
C GLU A 172 -22.69 -1.09 4.51
N ALA A 173 -23.33 -0.34 3.61
CA ALA A 173 -23.71 -0.82 2.28
C ALA A 173 -22.51 -0.97 1.31
N MET A 174 -21.45 -0.17 1.47
CA MET A 174 -20.23 -0.22 0.63
C MET A 174 -19.44 -1.53 0.75
N ALA A 175 -19.71 -2.36 1.77
CA ALA A 175 -19.23 -3.74 1.82
C ALA A 175 -19.72 -4.63 0.65
N TYR A 176 -20.72 -4.18 -0.12
CA TYR A 176 -21.33 -4.91 -1.24
C TYR A 176 -21.13 -4.23 -2.60
N GLY A 177 -20.51 -3.05 -2.67
CA GLY A 177 -20.43 -2.25 -3.89
C GLY A 177 -19.82 -0.86 -3.72
N THR A 178 -19.74 -0.10 -4.81
CA THR A 178 -19.13 1.24 -4.81
C THR A 178 -20.22 2.31 -4.86
N LEU A 179 -20.11 3.34 -4.02
CA LEU A 179 -20.96 4.53 -4.13
C LEU A 179 -20.70 5.25 -5.47
N LYS A 180 -21.75 5.50 -6.25
CA LYS A 180 -21.71 6.16 -7.58
C LYS A 180 -22.39 7.52 -7.60
N GLY A 181 -23.06 7.90 -6.52
CA GLY A 181 -23.59 9.24 -6.38
C GLY A 181 -24.70 9.35 -5.34
N ILE A 182 -25.12 10.58 -5.15
CA ILE A 182 -26.14 10.98 -4.19
C ILE A 182 -27.27 11.70 -4.95
N ILE A 183 -28.52 11.30 -4.70
CA ILE A 183 -29.69 12.09 -5.12
C ILE A 183 -30.34 12.76 -3.91
N TRP A 184 -30.54 14.07 -4.04
CA TRP A 184 -31.03 14.96 -2.99
C TRP A 184 -32.28 15.69 -3.45
N HIS A 185 -33.35 15.61 -2.65
CA HIS A 185 -34.56 16.41 -2.89
C HIS A 185 -35.04 17.06 -1.58
N GLN A 186 -34.66 18.32 -1.41
CA GLN A 186 -35.01 19.14 -0.24
C GLN A 186 -34.97 20.61 -0.60
N GLY A 187 -35.79 21.40 0.09
CA GLY A 187 -35.81 22.86 -0.04
C GLY A 187 -37.10 23.50 0.44
N GLU A 188 -38.22 22.76 0.44
CA GLU A 188 -39.53 23.31 0.80
C GLU A 188 -39.60 23.79 2.25
N SER A 189 -38.79 23.20 3.15
CA SER A 189 -38.65 23.67 4.53
C SER A 189 -37.82 24.95 4.64
N ASP A 190 -36.92 25.24 3.70
CA ASP A 190 -35.93 26.33 3.74
C ASP A 190 -36.22 27.46 2.74
N SER A 191 -37.24 27.34 1.88
CA SER A 191 -37.67 28.31 0.88
C SER A 191 -38.24 29.64 1.43
N GLY A 192 -38.01 29.97 2.70
CA GLY A 192 -38.32 31.29 3.27
C GLY A 192 -37.11 32.23 3.11
N PRO A 193 -37.29 33.54 2.85
CA PRO A 193 -36.22 34.44 2.40
C PRO A 193 -34.88 34.30 3.15
N PHE A 194 -34.89 34.42 4.48
CA PHE A 194 -33.69 34.31 5.31
C PHE A 194 -32.96 32.95 5.24
N ARG A 195 -33.69 31.85 5.00
CA ARG A 195 -33.10 30.49 4.92
C ARG A 195 -32.66 30.13 3.50
N ARG A 196 -33.36 30.64 2.49
CA ARG A 196 -33.02 30.57 1.07
C ARG A 196 -31.64 31.17 0.82
N ASP A 197 -31.38 32.36 1.35
CA ASP A 197 -30.13 33.10 1.10
C ASP A 197 -28.89 32.41 1.73
N LEU A 198 -29.11 31.53 2.71
CA LEU A 198 -28.09 30.69 3.35
C LEU A 198 -28.02 29.27 2.75
N TYR A 199 -28.80 28.96 1.72
CA TYR A 199 -28.98 27.57 1.27
C TYR A 199 -27.77 27.02 0.52
N LEU A 200 -27.20 27.77 -0.43
CA LEU A 200 -26.08 27.29 -1.26
C LEU A 200 -24.82 27.02 -0.44
N GLY A 201 -24.39 27.94 0.43
CA GLY A 201 -23.24 27.70 1.31
C GLY A 201 -23.44 26.51 2.28
N ARG A 202 -24.69 26.17 2.61
CA ARG A 202 -25.01 24.94 3.37
C ARG A 202 -25.02 23.69 2.50
N MET A 203 -25.41 23.79 1.23
CA MET A 203 -25.25 22.71 0.25
C MET A 203 -23.77 22.41 0.03
N GLU A 204 -22.91 23.43 -0.06
CA GLU A 204 -21.46 23.28 -0.18
C GLU A 204 -20.85 22.51 1.00
N VAL A 205 -21.12 22.95 2.23
CA VAL A 205 -20.70 22.23 3.45
C VAL A 205 -21.23 20.80 3.47
N LEU A 206 -22.49 20.57 3.05
CA LEU A 206 -23.10 19.24 3.03
C LEU A 206 -22.44 18.31 1.99
N ILE A 207 -22.22 18.80 0.78
CA ILE A 207 -21.67 18.02 -0.33
C ILE A 207 -20.21 17.68 -0.05
N ASN A 208 -19.40 18.67 0.35
CA ASN A 208 -17.99 18.47 0.67
C ASN A 208 -17.82 17.50 1.85
N ALA A 209 -18.67 17.56 2.87
CA ALA A 209 -18.60 16.61 3.97
C ALA A 209 -19.04 15.19 3.59
N PHE A 210 -19.97 15.00 2.64
CA PHE A 210 -20.24 13.65 2.11
C PHE A 210 -19.06 13.13 1.29
N ARG A 211 -18.42 13.98 0.48
CA ARG A 211 -17.22 13.65 -0.30
C ARG A 211 -16.06 13.22 0.59
N GLU A 212 -15.80 13.98 1.64
CA GLU A 212 -14.83 13.65 2.70
C GLU A 212 -15.21 12.35 3.43
N ALA A 213 -16.47 12.18 3.84
CA ALA A 213 -16.92 11.00 4.58
C ALA A 213 -16.87 9.68 3.78
N PHE A 214 -16.81 9.76 2.44
CA PHE A 214 -16.70 8.61 1.54
C PHE A 214 -15.38 8.56 0.74
N ASP A 215 -14.46 9.49 1.01
CA ASP A 215 -13.17 9.61 0.32
C ASP A 215 -13.30 9.64 -1.22
N ASP A 216 -14.24 10.44 -1.71
CA ASP A 216 -14.48 10.67 -3.14
C ASP A 216 -14.72 12.17 -3.39
N PRO A 217 -13.70 12.97 -3.76
CA PRO A 217 -13.84 14.41 -4.01
C PRO A 217 -14.71 14.73 -5.24
N ASP A 218 -14.88 13.75 -6.15
CA ASP A 218 -15.59 13.91 -7.42
C ASP A 218 -17.00 13.29 -7.36
N LEU A 219 -17.46 12.89 -6.16
CA LEU A 219 -18.71 12.16 -5.96
C LEU A 219 -19.90 12.90 -6.59
N PRO A 220 -20.66 12.28 -7.52
CA PRO A 220 -21.76 12.93 -8.22
C PRO A 220 -22.90 13.24 -7.26
N PHE A 221 -23.30 14.51 -7.21
CA PHE A 221 -24.42 14.95 -6.37
C PHE A 221 -25.49 15.62 -7.23
N VAL A 222 -26.68 15.00 -7.33
CA VAL A 222 -27.80 15.55 -8.08
C VAL A 222 -28.86 16.09 -7.11
N ALA A 223 -29.07 17.40 -7.13
CA ALA A 223 -30.18 18.07 -6.45
C ALA A 223 -31.40 18.18 -7.38
N GLY A 224 -32.58 18.48 -6.84
CA GLY A 224 -33.79 18.72 -7.63
C GLY A 224 -34.54 19.96 -7.18
N LYS A 225 -35.03 20.74 -8.14
CA LYS A 225 -35.91 21.88 -7.91
C LYS A 225 -37.21 21.44 -7.23
N VAL A 226 -37.72 22.27 -6.32
CA VAL A 226 -38.96 22.02 -5.59
C VAL A 226 -40.18 22.55 -6.35
N SER A 227 -41.39 22.13 -5.98
CA SER A 227 -42.61 22.57 -6.67
C SER A 227 -42.85 24.07 -6.54
N GLU A 228 -43.03 24.75 -7.67
CA GLU A 228 -43.33 26.19 -7.77
C GLU A 228 -44.81 26.54 -7.49
N ALA A 229 -45.61 25.58 -7.04
CA ALA A 229 -47.01 25.78 -6.60
C ALA A 229 -47.18 26.74 -5.40
N ARG A 230 -46.10 27.37 -4.93
CA ARG A 230 -46.07 28.45 -3.94
C ARG A 230 -45.00 29.46 -4.33
N GLU A 231 -45.37 30.73 -4.49
CA GLU A 231 -44.54 31.79 -5.08
C GLU A 231 -43.14 31.91 -4.44
N GLN A 232 -43.01 31.75 -3.12
CA GLN A 232 -41.72 31.85 -2.43
C GLN A 232 -40.68 30.80 -2.85
N ARG A 233 -41.09 29.73 -3.54
CA ARG A 233 -40.19 28.67 -4.04
C ARG A 233 -39.58 28.99 -5.41
N ILE A 234 -40.16 29.90 -6.19
CA ILE A 234 -39.59 30.33 -7.48
C ILE A 234 -38.17 30.90 -7.26
N PRO A 235 -37.93 31.93 -6.40
CA PRO A 235 -36.58 32.43 -6.19
C PRO A 235 -35.68 31.47 -5.39
N PHE A 236 -36.25 30.46 -4.73
CA PHE A 236 -35.46 29.36 -4.16
C PHE A 236 -34.91 28.45 -5.27
N ASN A 237 -35.71 28.13 -6.29
CA ASN A 237 -35.29 27.35 -7.45
C ASN A 237 -34.29 28.10 -8.34
N GLU A 238 -34.36 29.43 -8.42
CA GLU A 238 -33.37 30.29 -9.10
C GLU A 238 -32.00 30.24 -8.42
N ILE A 239 -31.98 30.24 -7.08
CA ILE A 239 -30.76 30.09 -6.28
C ILE A 239 -30.24 28.65 -6.39
N LEU A 240 -31.09 27.64 -6.20
CA LEU A 240 -30.67 26.23 -6.31
C LEU A 240 -30.10 25.90 -7.70
N ALA A 241 -30.57 26.54 -8.77
CA ALA A 241 -30.06 26.31 -10.13
C ALA A 241 -28.57 26.64 -10.30
N GLN A 242 -27.99 27.48 -9.45
CA GLN A 242 -26.58 27.91 -9.51
C GLN A 242 -25.61 26.88 -8.90
N LEU A 243 -26.12 25.82 -8.26
CA LEU A 243 -25.31 24.79 -7.61
C LEU A 243 -24.20 24.18 -8.52
N PRO A 244 -24.44 23.85 -9.81
CA PRO A 244 -23.43 23.25 -10.68
C PRO A 244 -22.29 24.19 -11.06
N ASP A 245 -22.54 25.50 -11.08
CA ASP A 245 -21.54 26.52 -11.41
C ASP A 245 -20.63 26.83 -10.20
N LEU A 246 -21.11 26.54 -8.99
CA LEU A 246 -20.40 26.78 -7.72
C LEU A 246 -19.66 25.53 -7.22
N ILE A 247 -20.20 24.34 -7.45
CA ILE A 247 -19.66 23.08 -6.93
C ILE A 247 -19.50 22.08 -8.09
N PRO A 248 -18.25 21.75 -8.47
CA PRO A 248 -17.96 20.72 -9.47
C PRO A 248 -18.59 19.37 -9.13
N HIS A 249 -18.85 18.56 -10.16
CA HIS A 249 -19.51 17.25 -10.04
C HIS A 249 -20.87 17.32 -9.32
N THR A 250 -21.64 18.39 -9.57
CA THR A 250 -23.04 18.50 -9.14
C THR A 250 -23.98 18.79 -10.32
N ALA A 251 -25.27 18.48 -10.18
CA ALA A 251 -26.30 18.79 -11.16
C ALA A 251 -27.64 19.13 -10.48
N VAL A 252 -28.52 19.84 -11.18
CA VAL A 252 -29.85 20.23 -10.67
C VAL A 252 -30.92 19.85 -11.67
N ILE A 253 -31.85 18.97 -11.28
CA ILE A 253 -32.97 18.55 -12.14
C ILE A 253 -34.17 19.50 -12.02
N SER A 254 -34.84 19.73 -13.14
CA SER A 254 -35.98 20.64 -13.23
C SER A 254 -37.26 20.03 -12.63
N SER A 255 -38.09 20.87 -12.02
CA SER A 255 -39.48 20.58 -11.62
C SER A 255 -40.51 21.07 -12.64
N GLU A 256 -40.10 21.58 -13.79
CA GLU A 256 -41.01 22.03 -14.86
C GLU A 256 -41.89 20.88 -15.37
N GLY A 257 -43.17 21.15 -15.63
CA GLY A 257 -44.15 20.14 -16.07
C GLY A 257 -44.63 19.18 -14.96
N THR A 258 -44.31 19.46 -13.69
CA THR A 258 -44.83 18.70 -12.54
C THR A 258 -46.06 19.36 -11.92
N ALA A 259 -46.86 18.56 -11.20
CA ALA A 259 -48.03 18.95 -10.43
C ALA A 259 -47.95 18.43 -8.99
N THR A 260 -48.77 19.00 -8.09
CA THR A 260 -48.82 18.62 -6.67
C THR A 260 -50.24 18.33 -6.20
N THR A 261 -50.38 17.45 -5.21
CA THR A 261 -51.67 17.11 -4.60
C THR A 261 -52.12 18.09 -3.52
N ASP A 262 -51.20 18.82 -2.89
CA ASP A 262 -51.49 19.69 -1.73
C ASP A 262 -50.68 21.01 -1.70
N SER A 263 -50.24 21.51 -2.87
CA SER A 263 -49.26 22.62 -3.06
C SER A 263 -47.84 22.34 -2.55
N THR A 264 -47.51 21.12 -2.10
CA THR A 264 -46.17 20.77 -1.61
C THR A 264 -45.67 19.44 -2.12
N HIS A 265 -46.49 18.40 -2.05
CA HIS A 265 -46.12 17.05 -2.43
C HIS A 265 -46.49 16.79 -3.89
N PHE A 266 -45.50 16.37 -4.67
CA PHE A 266 -45.71 15.99 -6.08
C PHE A 266 -46.69 14.83 -6.20
N ASP A 267 -47.47 14.82 -7.28
CA ASP A 267 -48.36 13.72 -7.62
C ASP A 267 -47.60 12.54 -8.26
N SER A 268 -48.30 11.43 -8.56
CA SER A 268 -47.63 10.20 -8.99
C SER A 268 -46.90 10.35 -10.34
N PRO A 269 -47.51 10.93 -11.41
CA PRO A 269 -46.80 11.22 -12.65
C PRO A 269 -45.56 12.10 -12.44
N SER A 270 -45.66 13.10 -11.57
CA SER A 270 -44.54 14.01 -11.28
C SER A 270 -43.39 13.33 -10.56
N GLN A 271 -43.67 12.40 -9.63
CA GLN A 271 -42.62 11.59 -8.98
C GLN A 271 -41.87 10.72 -9.99
N ILE A 272 -42.56 10.17 -10.99
CA ILE A 272 -41.93 9.42 -12.08
C ILE A 272 -41.04 10.35 -12.91
N LEU A 273 -41.58 11.46 -13.43
CA LEU A 273 -40.83 12.43 -14.24
C LEU A 273 -39.58 12.99 -13.54
N LEU A 274 -39.67 13.25 -12.23
CA LEU A 274 -38.51 13.67 -11.44
C LEU A 274 -37.45 12.56 -11.36
N GLY A 275 -37.86 11.31 -11.14
CA GLY A 275 -36.97 10.15 -11.10
C GLY A 275 -36.24 9.89 -12.43
N GLU A 276 -36.96 10.01 -13.55
CA GLU A 276 -36.41 9.91 -14.91
C GLU A 276 -35.32 10.97 -15.14
N ARG A 277 -35.59 12.23 -14.74
CA ARG A 277 -34.60 13.32 -14.80
C ARG A 277 -33.41 13.10 -13.87
N TYR A 278 -33.62 12.57 -12.65
CA TYR A 278 -32.52 12.18 -11.76
C TYR A 278 -31.63 11.12 -12.40
N ALA A 279 -32.21 10.12 -13.07
CA ALA A 279 -31.44 9.07 -13.75
C ALA A 279 -30.67 9.66 -14.95
N GLU A 280 -31.30 10.49 -15.77
CA GLU A 280 -30.63 11.14 -16.91
C GLU A 280 -29.42 11.99 -16.45
N ALA A 281 -29.60 12.81 -15.41
CA ALA A 281 -28.53 13.63 -14.84
C ALA A 281 -27.41 12.76 -14.23
N MET A 282 -27.77 11.77 -13.41
CA MET A 282 -26.80 10.87 -12.79
C MET A 282 -26.04 10.04 -13.83
N LEU A 283 -26.70 9.52 -14.87
CA LEU A 283 -26.05 8.80 -15.97
C LEU A 283 -25.05 9.68 -16.71
N LYS A 284 -25.34 10.97 -16.95
CA LYS A 284 -24.38 11.91 -17.57
C LYS A 284 -23.14 12.11 -16.71
N MET A 285 -23.28 12.09 -15.38
CA MET A 285 -22.17 12.27 -14.44
C MET A 285 -21.38 10.97 -14.23
N VAL A 286 -22.06 9.84 -14.06
CA VAL A 286 -21.44 8.51 -13.87
C VAL A 286 -20.81 7.97 -15.15
N LYS A 287 -21.31 8.34 -16.34
CA LYS A 287 -20.60 8.07 -17.61
C LYS A 287 -19.34 8.92 -17.78
N ARG A 288 -19.34 10.15 -17.24
CA ARG A 288 -18.14 11.00 -17.15
C ARG A 288 -17.16 10.54 -16.06
N GLN A 289 -17.59 9.77 -15.06
CA GLN A 289 -16.68 9.14 -14.11
C GLN A 289 -15.95 7.95 -14.76
N ASP A 290 -14.69 8.21 -15.11
CA ASP A 290 -13.46 7.41 -15.04
C ASP A 290 -13.54 5.91 -14.71
N TRP A 291 -12.57 5.11 -15.19
CA TRP A 291 -12.49 3.69 -14.81
C TRP A 291 -12.43 3.51 -13.28
N GLY A 292 -13.03 2.42 -12.78
CA GLY A 292 -12.97 2.10 -11.35
C GLY A 292 -11.53 1.88 -10.91
N GLY A 293 -11.05 2.74 -10.02
CA GLY A 293 -9.64 2.86 -9.61
C GLY A 293 -9.06 4.26 -9.79
N ALA A 294 -9.63 5.10 -10.67
CA ALA A 294 -9.11 6.46 -10.94
C ALA A 294 -9.02 7.37 -9.71
N GLY A 295 -10.05 7.36 -8.84
CA GLY A 295 -10.01 8.11 -7.57
C GLY A 295 -8.90 7.63 -6.62
N ALA A 296 -8.56 6.33 -6.65
CA ALA A 296 -7.43 5.80 -5.91
C ALA A 296 -6.10 6.21 -6.56
N ALA A 297 -5.97 6.11 -7.90
CA ALA A 297 -4.81 6.61 -8.62
C ALA A 297 -4.53 8.10 -8.33
N ARG A 298 -5.58 8.95 -8.25
CA ARG A 298 -5.48 10.37 -7.82
C ARG A 298 -5.04 10.56 -6.36
N ARG A 299 -5.44 9.68 -5.43
CA ARG A 299 -4.96 9.71 -4.03
C ARG A 299 -3.51 9.29 -3.96
N ASN A 300 -3.20 8.16 -4.59
CA ASN A 300 -1.85 7.64 -4.73
C ASN A 300 -0.93 8.69 -5.37
N ALA A 301 -1.42 9.49 -6.32
CA ALA A 301 -0.67 10.59 -6.93
C ALA A 301 -0.28 11.70 -5.96
N ARG A 302 -1.21 12.13 -5.10
CA ARG A 302 -0.92 13.14 -4.05
C ARG A 302 0.11 12.62 -3.04
N VAL A 303 -0.07 11.37 -2.63
CA VAL A 303 0.77 10.72 -1.61
C VAL A 303 2.16 10.38 -2.17
N ALA A 304 2.27 9.94 -3.42
CA ALA A 304 3.54 9.71 -4.10
C ALA A 304 4.33 11.02 -4.30
N ASN A 305 3.66 12.08 -4.77
CA ASN A 305 4.32 13.38 -4.97
C ASN A 305 4.90 13.96 -3.66
N GLU A 306 4.24 13.72 -2.53
CA GLU A 306 4.77 14.12 -1.22
C GLU A 306 6.08 13.43 -0.89
N GLY A 307 6.18 12.09 -1.05
CA GLY A 307 7.43 11.38 -0.82
C GLY A 307 8.54 11.76 -1.81
N PHE A 308 8.20 11.99 -3.08
CA PHE A 308 9.18 12.47 -4.07
C PHE A 308 9.68 13.89 -3.75
N ARG A 309 8.81 14.82 -3.34
CA ARG A 309 9.19 16.15 -2.85
C ARG A 309 10.14 16.07 -1.66
N ARG A 310 9.89 15.14 -0.73
CA ARG A 310 10.74 14.92 0.45
C ARG A 310 12.12 14.35 0.09
N SER A 311 12.19 13.38 -0.82
CA SER A 311 13.45 12.86 -1.36
C SER A 311 14.21 13.94 -2.14
N TYR A 312 13.53 14.75 -2.97
CA TYR A 312 14.12 15.88 -3.68
C TYR A 312 14.76 16.89 -2.71
N ASN A 313 14.06 17.25 -1.63
CA ASN A 313 14.61 18.12 -0.59
C ASN A 313 15.85 17.51 0.10
N PHE A 314 15.83 16.20 0.40
CA PHE A 314 17.00 15.47 0.91
C PHE A 314 18.20 15.59 -0.04
N LEU A 315 18.01 15.31 -1.33
CA LEU A 315 19.06 15.40 -2.35
C LEU A 315 19.68 16.80 -2.39
N HIS A 316 18.86 17.84 -2.50
CA HIS A 316 19.36 19.22 -2.63
C HIS A 316 19.94 19.78 -1.32
N ALA A 317 19.56 19.25 -0.16
CA ALA A 317 20.19 19.58 1.12
C ALA A 317 21.59 18.93 1.21
N TRP A 318 21.71 17.62 1.03
CA TRP A 318 23.02 16.93 1.09
C TRP A 318 23.99 17.37 -0.02
N MET A 319 23.48 17.82 -1.17
CA MET A 319 24.28 18.46 -2.22
C MET A 319 24.98 19.77 -1.80
N GLN A 320 24.48 20.45 -0.77
CA GLN A 320 25.12 21.65 -0.19
C GLN A 320 26.20 21.31 0.83
N GLU A 321 26.17 20.10 1.39
CA GLU A 321 27.08 19.64 2.45
C GLU A 321 28.39 19.04 1.92
N ARG A 322 28.53 18.92 0.59
CA ARG A 322 29.73 18.40 -0.09
C ARG A 322 31.00 19.19 0.25
N ASP A 323 32.12 18.50 0.47
CA ASP A 323 33.43 19.15 0.58
C ASP A 323 33.80 19.81 -0.76
N PRO A 324 34.08 21.13 -0.79
CA PRO A 324 34.25 21.87 -2.04
C PRO A 324 35.54 21.53 -2.83
N LYS A 325 36.43 20.69 -2.29
CA LYS A 325 37.65 20.25 -2.99
C LYS A 325 37.51 18.88 -3.63
N SER A 326 36.93 17.93 -2.90
CA SER A 326 36.72 16.55 -3.35
C SER A 326 35.38 16.32 -4.03
N GLY A 327 34.37 17.15 -3.76
CA GLY A 327 33.00 16.95 -4.24
C GLY A 327 32.23 15.85 -3.51
N LEU A 328 32.84 15.19 -2.51
CA LEU A 328 32.23 14.11 -1.73
C LEU A 328 31.40 14.67 -0.57
N ILE A 329 30.35 13.95 -0.17
CA ILE A 329 29.62 14.22 1.06
C ILE A 329 30.39 13.70 2.30
N PRO A 330 30.29 14.37 3.46
CA PRO A 330 30.79 13.86 4.73
C PRO A 330 29.98 12.64 5.20
N ARG A 331 30.56 11.83 6.10
CA ARG A 331 29.83 10.77 6.82
C ARG A 331 28.61 11.31 7.55
N ASN A 332 28.83 12.25 8.48
CA ASN A 332 27.78 12.94 9.24
C ASN A 332 28.10 14.43 9.32
N LEU A 333 27.07 15.28 9.45
CA LEU A 333 27.22 16.74 9.53
C LEU A 333 27.76 17.25 10.87
N GLY A 334 27.68 16.40 11.92
CA GLY A 334 28.18 16.66 13.27
C GLY A 334 29.67 16.30 13.46
N SER A 335 29.97 15.39 14.40
CA SER A 335 31.34 15.05 14.82
C SER A 335 32.21 14.38 13.75
N SER A 336 31.61 13.79 12.72
CA SER A 336 32.30 13.06 11.64
C SER A 336 32.37 13.85 10.32
N ARG A 337 32.29 15.18 10.37
CA ARG A 337 32.22 16.04 9.18
C ARG A 337 33.50 16.10 8.33
N ASP A 338 34.66 15.77 8.90
CA ASP A 338 35.95 15.88 8.19
C ASP A 338 36.28 14.70 7.26
N PHE A 339 35.42 13.68 7.14
CA PHE A 339 35.75 12.52 6.31
C PHE A 339 34.55 11.90 5.59
N TRP A 340 34.88 11.22 4.49
CA TRP A 340 34.05 10.26 3.77
C TRP A 340 34.53 8.85 4.09
N ASN A 341 33.62 7.88 4.12
CA ASN A 341 33.95 6.45 4.20
C ASN A 341 32.87 5.58 3.55
N ALA A 342 33.21 4.32 3.32
CA ALA A 342 32.46 3.43 2.45
C ALA A 342 31.18 2.86 3.12
N GLN A 343 31.27 2.34 4.35
CA GLN A 343 30.14 1.74 5.10
C GLN A 343 29.10 2.75 5.65
N ASP A 344 29.16 4.01 5.25
CA ASP A 344 28.25 5.04 5.79
C ASP A 344 27.89 6.02 4.66
N ALA A 345 28.81 6.93 4.31
CA ALA A 345 28.56 7.96 3.29
C ALA A 345 28.30 7.35 1.91
N ALA A 346 28.94 6.22 1.60
CA ALA A 346 28.83 5.55 0.30
C ALA A 346 27.78 4.44 0.28
N ALA A 347 27.50 3.77 1.40
CA ALA A 347 26.48 2.75 1.53
C ALA A 347 25.07 3.39 1.64
N ASP A 348 24.86 4.26 2.63
CA ASP A 348 23.50 4.61 3.08
C ASP A 348 23.01 5.98 2.64
N ASN A 349 23.87 6.81 2.04
CA ASN A 349 23.51 8.19 1.68
C ASN A 349 23.66 8.48 0.18
N TYR A 350 24.91 8.49 -0.32
CA TYR A 350 25.20 8.80 -1.72
C TYR A 350 24.37 8.00 -2.74
N PRO A 351 24.13 6.69 -2.59
CA PRO A 351 23.37 5.90 -3.55
C PRO A 351 21.91 6.35 -3.68
N PHE A 352 21.31 6.81 -2.58
CA PHE A 352 19.93 7.29 -2.59
C PHE A 352 19.85 8.76 -3.04
N MET A 353 20.94 9.53 -2.95
CA MET A 353 21.09 10.75 -3.75
C MET A 353 21.11 10.43 -5.26
N VAL A 354 21.88 9.43 -5.69
CA VAL A 354 21.96 8.99 -7.10
C VAL A 354 20.59 8.57 -7.63
N LEU A 355 19.86 7.74 -6.88
CA LEU A 355 18.54 7.27 -7.29
C LEU A 355 17.48 8.38 -7.29
N THR A 356 17.49 9.24 -6.27
CA THR A 356 16.59 10.42 -6.23
C THR A 356 16.82 11.30 -7.46
N ALA A 357 18.09 11.58 -7.79
CA ALA A 357 18.42 12.35 -8.98
C ALA A 357 18.00 11.63 -10.27
N ALA A 358 18.21 10.31 -10.37
CA ALA A 358 17.84 9.52 -11.55
C ALA A 358 16.34 9.61 -11.87
N LEU A 359 15.49 9.70 -10.82
CA LEU A 359 14.04 9.81 -10.92
C LEU A 359 13.54 11.25 -11.06
N LEU A 360 14.14 12.22 -10.37
CA LEU A 360 13.56 13.56 -10.16
C LEU A 360 14.40 14.72 -10.70
N ASP A 361 15.74 14.61 -10.77
CA ASP A 361 16.63 15.66 -11.26
C ASP A 361 17.70 15.09 -12.21
N ARG A 362 17.30 14.97 -13.47
CA ARG A 362 18.14 14.38 -14.53
C ARG A 362 19.47 15.14 -14.73
N PRO A 363 19.53 16.49 -14.73
CA PRO A 363 20.81 17.22 -14.74
C PRO A 363 21.75 16.86 -13.59
N VAL A 364 21.26 16.76 -12.35
CA VAL A 364 22.07 16.34 -11.19
C VAL A 364 22.55 14.89 -11.34
N PHE A 365 21.71 13.99 -11.85
CA PHE A 365 22.08 12.60 -12.11
C PHE A 365 23.16 12.45 -13.20
N GLU A 366 23.00 13.13 -14.33
CA GLU A 366 23.91 13.00 -15.47
C GLU A 366 25.25 13.70 -15.25
N LYS A 367 25.29 14.72 -14.39
CA LYS A 367 26.51 15.47 -14.08
C LYS A 367 27.03 15.20 -12.68
N ASP A 368 26.42 15.81 -11.66
CA ASP A 368 26.98 15.86 -10.30
C ASP A 368 27.12 14.50 -9.63
N MET A 369 26.19 13.57 -9.86
CA MET A 369 26.28 12.21 -9.33
C MET A 369 27.44 11.41 -9.97
N ARG A 370 27.71 11.63 -11.27
CA ARG A 370 28.84 11.02 -11.98
C ARG A 370 30.18 11.66 -11.61
N ASP A 371 30.21 12.98 -11.45
CA ASP A 371 31.37 13.71 -10.96
C ASP A 371 31.76 13.24 -9.53
N MET A 372 30.76 12.97 -8.68
CA MET A 372 30.99 12.43 -7.34
C MET A 372 31.52 10.99 -7.38
N LEU A 373 30.97 10.09 -8.22
CA LEU A 373 31.50 8.73 -8.40
C LEU A 373 32.97 8.75 -8.87
N ALA A 374 33.27 9.57 -9.87
CA ALA A 374 34.62 9.69 -10.41
C ALA A 374 35.61 10.23 -9.36
N SER A 375 35.14 11.13 -8.50
CA SER A 375 35.94 11.69 -7.39
C SER A 375 36.13 10.68 -6.26
N GLU A 376 35.09 9.92 -5.91
CA GLU A 376 35.13 8.80 -4.96
C GLU A 376 36.20 7.82 -5.41
N THR A 377 36.01 7.22 -6.58
CA THR A 377 36.86 6.12 -7.06
C THR A 377 38.33 6.53 -7.15
N LYS A 378 38.60 7.79 -7.47
CA LYS A 378 39.95 8.37 -7.54
C LYS A 378 40.60 8.64 -6.18
N LEU A 379 39.82 9.07 -5.19
CA LEU A 379 40.34 9.54 -3.89
C LEU A 379 40.35 8.45 -2.81
N THR A 380 39.47 7.45 -2.93
CA THR A 380 39.19 6.46 -1.87
C THR A 380 39.82 5.10 -2.15
N SER A 381 40.08 4.73 -3.41
CA SER A 381 40.66 3.44 -3.77
C SER A 381 42.07 3.29 -3.17
N ARG A 382 42.24 2.32 -2.27
CA ARG A 382 43.42 2.15 -1.41
C ARG A 382 44.19 0.86 -1.69
N LEU A 383 43.47 -0.27 -1.82
CA LEU A 383 44.01 -1.59 -2.14
C LEU A 383 43.29 -2.07 -3.40
N GLY A 384 43.95 -2.02 -4.55
CA GLY A 384 43.26 -2.12 -5.84
C GLY A 384 42.19 -1.04 -5.95
N ARG A 385 40.93 -1.48 -6.05
CA ARG A 385 39.71 -0.66 -6.09
C ARG A 385 39.01 -0.56 -4.72
N LEU A 386 39.47 -1.26 -3.68
CA LEU A 386 38.84 -1.24 -2.37
C LEU A 386 38.92 0.16 -1.73
N PRO A 387 37.79 0.77 -1.32
CA PRO A 387 37.77 2.09 -0.72
C PRO A 387 38.25 2.10 0.74
N ASP A 388 38.99 3.12 1.14
CA ASP A 388 39.33 3.44 2.54
C ASP A 388 38.91 4.88 2.88
N THR A 389 38.82 5.18 4.17
CA THR A 389 38.34 6.47 4.69
C THR A 389 39.21 7.65 4.23
N TYR A 390 38.59 8.65 3.59
CA TYR A 390 39.25 9.83 3.06
C TYR A 390 38.94 11.08 3.91
N SER A 391 39.98 11.77 4.41
CA SER A 391 39.83 12.98 5.23
C SER A 391 40.01 14.24 4.39
N PHE A 392 39.02 15.14 4.47
CA PHE A 392 38.96 16.39 3.73
C PHE A 392 40.02 17.39 4.20
N SER A 393 40.24 17.55 5.52
CA SER A 393 41.31 18.42 6.03
C SER A 393 42.70 17.95 5.61
N LYS A 394 42.95 16.64 5.62
CA LYS A 394 44.23 16.03 5.22
C LYS A 394 44.42 15.99 3.70
N GLN A 395 43.32 16.01 2.92
CA GLN A 395 43.30 15.71 1.49
C GLN A 395 43.97 14.36 1.16
N ALA A 396 43.80 13.39 2.07
CA ALA A 396 44.45 12.10 2.05
C ALA A 396 43.65 11.10 2.90
N PHE A 397 44.04 9.83 2.85
CA PHE A 397 43.51 8.79 3.73
C PHE A 397 43.59 9.20 5.21
N GLN A 398 42.54 8.88 5.97
CA GLN A 398 42.46 9.22 7.39
C GLN A 398 43.59 8.55 8.17
N ASP A 399 43.88 7.29 7.88
CA ASP A 399 44.98 6.54 8.48
C ASP A 399 46.18 6.43 7.53
N LYS A 400 47.37 6.31 8.13
CA LYS A 400 48.62 6.24 7.38
C LYS A 400 48.79 4.89 6.68
N GLU A 401 48.51 3.81 7.39
CA GLU A 401 48.63 2.42 6.94
C GLU A 401 47.22 1.84 6.69
N PRO A 402 47.03 1.01 5.65
CA PRO A 402 45.73 0.40 5.38
C PRO A 402 45.37 -0.63 6.45
N GLN A 403 44.09 -0.71 6.82
CA GLN A 403 43.56 -1.72 7.75
C GLN A 403 42.62 -2.65 6.98
N LEU A 404 43.11 -3.82 6.57
CA LEU A 404 42.43 -4.69 5.60
C LEU A 404 41.00 -5.07 6.05
N ASP A 405 40.82 -5.57 7.27
CA ASP A 405 39.50 -5.96 7.80
C ASP A 405 38.47 -4.81 7.73
N ARG A 406 38.90 -3.57 8.03
CA ARG A 406 38.04 -2.39 7.97
C ARG A 406 37.74 -1.96 6.53
N ILE A 407 38.73 -2.10 5.64
CA ILE A 407 38.58 -1.80 4.22
C ILE A 407 37.63 -2.81 3.56
N ILE A 408 37.76 -4.10 3.88
CA ILE A 408 36.85 -5.15 3.41
C ILE A 408 35.43 -4.91 3.94
N PHE A 409 35.27 -4.61 5.23
CA PHE A 409 33.97 -4.24 5.81
C PHE A 409 33.34 -3.03 5.10
N GLY A 410 34.11 -1.94 4.94
CA GLY A 410 33.65 -0.77 4.19
C GLY A 410 33.26 -1.07 2.74
N ALA A 411 33.99 -1.99 2.12
CA ALA A 411 33.79 -2.41 0.74
C ALA A 411 32.56 -3.30 0.56
N SER A 412 32.27 -4.21 1.50
CA SER A 412 31.09 -5.09 1.44
C SER A 412 29.79 -4.31 1.65
N GLU A 413 29.76 -3.42 2.64
CA GLU A 413 28.66 -2.48 2.92
C GLU A 413 28.34 -1.61 1.70
N TYR A 414 29.36 -0.92 1.15
CA TYR A 414 29.16 -0.09 -0.03
C TYR A 414 28.67 -0.89 -1.25
N VAL A 415 29.07 -2.15 -1.39
CA VAL A 415 28.58 -3.03 -2.45
C VAL A 415 27.13 -3.46 -2.20
N LYS A 416 26.78 -3.98 -1.02
CA LYS A 416 25.48 -4.59 -0.72
C LYS A 416 24.37 -3.56 -0.45
N ASP A 417 24.65 -2.49 0.30
CA ASP A 417 23.66 -1.44 0.62
C ASP A 417 23.64 -0.31 -0.40
N GLY A 418 24.78 0.00 -1.01
CA GLY A 418 24.87 1.13 -1.93
C GLY A 418 24.75 0.77 -3.42
N LEU A 419 25.73 0.03 -3.93
CA LEU A 419 25.88 -0.15 -5.38
C LEU A 419 24.96 -1.23 -5.97
N LEU A 420 24.58 -2.23 -5.17
CA LEU A 420 23.67 -3.30 -5.57
C LEU A 420 22.23 -2.82 -5.85
N PRO A 421 21.55 -2.05 -4.98
CA PRO A 421 20.24 -1.47 -5.30
C PRO A 421 20.28 -0.54 -6.52
N LEU A 422 21.34 0.27 -6.65
CA LEU A 422 21.55 1.10 -7.83
C LEU A 422 21.72 0.27 -9.11
N THR A 423 22.45 -0.84 -9.04
CA THR A 423 22.65 -1.73 -10.18
C THR A 423 21.35 -2.43 -10.58
N GLU A 424 20.54 -2.87 -9.61
CA GLU A 424 19.23 -3.47 -9.90
C GLU A 424 18.27 -2.48 -10.59
N TRP A 425 18.32 -1.19 -10.25
CA TRP A 425 17.49 -0.16 -10.87
C TRP A 425 18.02 0.36 -12.21
N LEU A 426 19.31 0.74 -12.27
CA LEU A 426 19.94 1.39 -13.43
C LEU A 426 20.48 0.41 -14.47
N GLY A 427 20.65 -0.86 -14.09
CA GLY A 427 21.37 -1.86 -14.87
C GLY A 427 22.83 -1.51 -15.13
N ALA A 428 23.33 -1.90 -16.30
CA ALA A 428 24.70 -1.68 -16.72
C ALA A 428 25.06 -0.18 -16.72
N SER A 429 25.93 0.20 -15.80
CA SER A 429 26.24 1.59 -15.47
C SER A 429 27.62 1.73 -14.81
N PRO A 430 28.18 2.96 -14.70
CA PRO A 430 29.43 3.18 -13.96
C PRO A 430 29.38 2.71 -12.50
N TRP A 431 28.20 2.72 -11.87
CA TRP A 431 28.00 2.19 -10.52
C TRP A 431 28.09 0.66 -10.49
N SER A 432 27.53 -0.05 -11.48
CA SER A 432 27.70 -1.50 -11.58
C SER A 432 29.15 -1.90 -11.90
N GLU A 433 29.86 -1.11 -12.71
CA GLU A 433 31.30 -1.30 -12.95
C GLU A 433 32.13 -1.11 -11.67
N ARG A 434 31.80 -0.07 -10.88
CA ARG A 434 32.41 0.17 -9.56
C ARG A 434 32.17 -1.00 -8.62
N MET A 435 30.95 -1.51 -8.55
CA MET A 435 30.52 -2.62 -7.70
C MET A 435 31.28 -3.90 -7.99
N ILE A 436 31.25 -4.35 -9.26
CA ILE A 436 31.97 -5.53 -9.72
C ILE A 436 33.47 -5.41 -9.40
N GLY A 437 34.03 -4.21 -9.57
CA GLY A 437 35.43 -3.97 -9.31
C GLY A 437 35.83 -4.03 -7.83
N ILE A 438 34.96 -3.53 -6.93
CA ILE A 438 35.18 -3.69 -5.49
C ILE A 438 35.05 -5.17 -5.12
N LEU A 439 34.00 -5.85 -5.58
CA LEU A 439 33.74 -7.26 -5.27
C LEU A 439 34.88 -8.20 -5.69
N ASP A 440 35.44 -8.00 -6.90
CA ASP A 440 36.60 -8.76 -7.37
C ASP A 440 37.83 -8.56 -6.47
N ASP A 441 38.08 -7.33 -6.01
CA ASP A 441 39.25 -7.04 -5.18
C ASP A 441 39.07 -7.51 -3.72
N ILE A 442 37.84 -7.60 -3.20
CA ILE A 442 37.57 -8.24 -1.90
C ILE A 442 38.03 -9.70 -1.94
N TRP A 443 37.76 -10.39 -3.05
CA TRP A 443 38.15 -11.80 -3.24
C TRP A 443 39.61 -11.99 -3.68
N ALA A 444 40.27 -10.95 -4.20
CA ALA A 444 41.71 -10.95 -4.41
C ALA A 444 42.49 -10.94 -3.08
N GLU A 445 41.97 -10.25 -2.06
CA GLU A 445 42.54 -10.18 -0.71
C GLU A 445 42.05 -11.31 0.22
N ALA A 446 41.48 -12.40 -0.33
CA ALA A 446 40.96 -13.53 0.45
C ALA A 446 42.09 -14.40 1.04
N GLU A 447 42.61 -14.02 2.21
CA GLU A 447 43.69 -14.73 2.90
C GLU A 447 43.23 -15.79 3.91
N TYR A 448 41.99 -15.72 4.44
CA TYR A 448 41.55 -16.61 5.51
C TYR A 448 41.29 -18.04 5.02
N THR A 449 42.19 -18.97 5.36
CA THR A 449 42.14 -20.36 4.90
C THR A 449 41.13 -21.20 5.68
N THR A 450 40.16 -21.79 4.98
CA THR A 450 39.22 -22.77 5.56
C THR A 450 39.36 -24.16 4.91
N PRO A 451 38.76 -25.23 5.47
CA PRO A 451 38.66 -26.53 4.79
C PRO A 451 37.95 -26.51 3.42
N PHE A 452 37.22 -25.44 3.12
CA PHE A 452 36.46 -25.23 1.89
C PHE A 452 37.15 -24.25 0.92
N GLY A 453 38.37 -23.81 1.23
CA GLY A 453 39.14 -22.81 0.49
C GLY A 453 39.23 -21.47 1.22
N ASN A 454 39.89 -20.50 0.59
CA ASN A 454 40.04 -19.17 1.18
C ASN A 454 38.75 -18.35 1.06
N ILE A 455 38.49 -17.53 2.08
CA ILE A 455 37.41 -16.55 2.18
C ILE A 455 37.95 -15.18 2.62
N PRO A 456 37.22 -14.06 2.39
CA PRO A 456 37.72 -12.71 2.72
C PRO A 456 37.84 -12.41 4.22
N GLY A 457 37.06 -13.08 5.07
CA GLY A 457 37.15 -12.90 6.52
C GLY A 457 36.22 -13.80 7.33
N THR A 458 36.27 -13.66 8.65
CA THR A 458 35.41 -14.41 9.59
C THR A 458 34.25 -13.60 10.15
N ASN A 459 34.14 -12.31 9.81
CA ASN A 459 32.99 -11.51 10.22
C ASN A 459 31.72 -12.06 9.54
N VAL A 460 30.72 -12.40 10.37
CA VAL A 460 29.43 -12.98 9.98
C VAL A 460 28.64 -12.04 9.07
N GLU A 461 28.75 -10.74 9.32
CA GLU A 461 28.10 -9.65 8.60
C GLU A 461 28.65 -9.55 7.18
N VAL A 462 29.96 -9.27 7.03
CA VAL A 462 30.71 -9.28 5.75
C VAL A 462 30.39 -10.52 4.92
N ASN A 463 30.39 -11.70 5.54
CA ASN A 463 30.09 -12.93 4.82
C ASN A 463 28.61 -13.03 4.41
N GLY A 464 27.67 -12.51 5.20
CA GLY A 464 26.25 -12.39 4.85
C GLY A 464 25.99 -11.41 3.70
N GLU A 465 26.68 -10.27 3.68
CA GLU A 465 26.63 -9.28 2.59
C GLU A 465 27.17 -9.85 1.28
N LEU A 466 28.32 -10.52 1.36
CA LEU A 466 28.94 -11.20 0.22
C LEU A 466 28.06 -12.35 -0.29
N LEU A 467 27.42 -13.13 0.59
CA LEU A 467 26.50 -14.20 0.19
C LEU A 467 25.31 -13.68 -0.63
N GLN A 468 24.70 -12.56 -0.22
CA GLN A 468 23.63 -11.89 -0.98
C GLN A 468 24.16 -11.37 -2.32
N THR A 469 25.24 -10.60 -2.28
CA THR A 469 25.85 -9.97 -3.47
C THR A 469 26.26 -11.02 -4.50
N LEU A 470 27.12 -11.97 -4.13
CA LEU A 470 27.67 -12.97 -5.04
C LEU A 470 26.59 -13.83 -5.70
N SER A 471 25.51 -14.14 -4.97
CA SER A 471 24.35 -14.86 -5.50
C SER A 471 23.67 -14.08 -6.63
N ARG A 472 23.42 -12.78 -6.45
CA ARG A 472 22.80 -11.92 -7.48
C ARG A 472 23.77 -11.63 -8.65
N ILE A 473 25.04 -11.39 -8.36
CA ILE A 473 26.07 -11.07 -9.37
C ILE A 473 26.41 -12.27 -10.26
N TYR A 474 26.35 -13.50 -9.73
CA TYR A 474 26.41 -14.72 -10.54
C TYR A 474 25.37 -14.70 -11.66
N TRP A 475 24.09 -14.46 -11.34
CA TRP A 475 23.03 -14.41 -12.35
C TRP A 475 23.21 -13.21 -13.30
N MET A 476 23.51 -12.03 -12.77
CA MET A 476 23.69 -10.81 -13.56
C MET A 476 24.78 -10.96 -14.63
N THR A 477 25.88 -11.64 -14.31
CA THR A 477 27.07 -11.74 -15.18
C THR A 477 27.21 -13.08 -15.92
N GLY A 478 26.64 -14.16 -15.39
CA GLY A 478 26.89 -15.53 -15.82
C GLY A 478 28.29 -16.07 -15.47
N ASP A 479 29.10 -15.35 -14.68
CA ASP A 479 30.45 -15.77 -14.31
C ASP A 479 30.43 -16.69 -13.07
N GLU A 480 30.75 -17.97 -13.31
CA GLU A 480 30.76 -19.03 -12.30
C GLU A 480 31.67 -18.74 -11.10
N LYS A 481 32.68 -17.86 -11.22
CA LYS A 481 33.57 -17.53 -10.09
C LYS A 481 32.79 -16.98 -8.89
N TYR A 482 31.74 -16.20 -9.12
CA TYR A 482 30.95 -15.59 -8.04
C TYR A 482 30.13 -16.64 -7.29
N LEU A 483 29.56 -17.63 -8.00
CA LEU A 483 28.86 -18.74 -7.38
C LEU A 483 29.82 -19.67 -6.63
N ASP A 484 30.99 -19.98 -7.21
CA ASP A 484 32.01 -20.76 -6.52
C ASP A 484 32.48 -20.07 -5.23
N TRP A 485 32.66 -18.74 -5.24
CA TRP A 485 32.95 -17.94 -4.05
C TRP A 485 31.81 -17.96 -3.02
N ALA A 486 30.56 -17.79 -3.44
CA ALA A 486 29.40 -17.88 -2.55
C ALA A 486 29.29 -19.28 -1.91
N VAL A 487 29.53 -20.35 -2.68
CA VAL A 487 29.54 -21.73 -2.21
C VAL A 487 30.64 -21.99 -1.17
N ARG A 488 31.79 -21.32 -1.22
CA ARG A 488 32.81 -21.44 -0.14
C ARG A 488 32.29 -20.89 1.19
N LEU A 489 31.61 -19.75 1.17
CA LEU A 489 30.95 -19.18 2.35
C LEU A 489 29.80 -20.10 2.81
N GLY A 490 28.96 -20.56 1.88
CA GLY A 490 27.87 -21.49 2.18
C GLY A 490 28.35 -22.80 2.82
N ASP A 491 29.44 -23.38 2.33
CA ASP A 491 30.04 -24.58 2.92
C ASP A 491 30.61 -24.31 4.31
N TYR A 492 31.31 -23.18 4.49
CA TYR A 492 31.86 -22.76 5.79
C TYR A 492 30.78 -22.65 6.88
N TYR A 493 29.63 -22.04 6.59
CA TYR A 493 28.52 -21.93 7.55
C TYR A 493 27.64 -23.20 7.64
N LEU A 494 27.25 -23.81 6.52
CA LEU A 494 26.23 -24.87 6.53
C LEU A 494 26.81 -26.28 6.71
N LEU A 495 28.04 -26.52 6.23
CA LEU A 495 28.71 -27.82 6.27
C LEU A 495 29.92 -27.85 7.23
N GLY A 496 30.48 -26.69 7.57
CA GLY A 496 31.50 -26.51 8.59
C GLY A 496 30.96 -26.48 10.02
N ASP A 497 31.70 -25.83 10.92
CA ASP A 497 31.47 -25.72 12.37
C ASP A 497 31.02 -24.31 12.82
N GLN A 498 30.42 -23.54 11.90
CA GLN A 498 30.05 -22.13 12.11
C GLN A 498 28.55 -21.83 11.95
N HIS A 499 27.70 -22.86 11.93
CA HIS A 499 26.29 -22.78 11.58
C HIS A 499 25.54 -21.86 12.56
N PRO A 500 24.88 -20.77 12.09
CA PRO A 500 24.40 -19.70 12.99
C PRO A 500 23.46 -20.16 14.11
N SER A 501 22.58 -21.14 13.86
CA SER A 501 21.67 -21.67 14.90
C SER A 501 22.22 -22.83 15.75
N ARG A 502 23.46 -23.29 15.51
CA ARG A 502 24.04 -24.48 16.17
C ARG A 502 25.29 -24.12 16.96
N ASP A 503 26.24 -23.43 16.33
CA ASP A 503 27.59 -23.27 16.85
C ASP A 503 27.81 -21.91 17.53
N GLN A 504 26.96 -20.92 17.23
CA GLN A 504 26.99 -19.59 17.84
C GLN A 504 26.13 -19.53 19.11
N THR A 505 26.56 -18.76 20.11
CA THR A 505 25.79 -18.47 21.33
C THR A 505 24.98 -17.17 21.25
N SER A 506 25.06 -16.47 20.12
CA SER A 506 24.38 -15.21 19.86
C SER A 506 24.00 -15.14 18.39
N LEU A 507 22.70 -15.13 18.10
CA LEU A 507 22.12 -14.90 16.80
C LEU A 507 21.43 -13.53 16.83
N ARG A 508 22.04 -12.55 16.16
CA ARG A 508 21.48 -11.21 15.97
C ARG A 508 20.52 -11.27 14.79
N LEU A 509 19.26 -10.94 15.03
CA LEU A 509 18.20 -10.91 14.01
C LEU A 509 17.88 -9.47 13.58
N ARG A 510 18.42 -8.46 14.27
CA ARG A 510 18.44 -7.08 13.79
C ARG A 510 19.61 -6.83 12.82
N ASP A 511 19.50 -5.77 12.05
CA ASP A 511 20.52 -5.06 11.27
C ASP A 511 21.96 -5.15 11.82
N HIS A 512 22.96 -5.18 10.92
CA HIS A 512 24.37 -5.51 11.20
C HIS A 512 24.54 -6.88 11.91
N GLY A 513 23.80 -7.89 11.41
CA GLY A 513 23.84 -9.28 11.87
C GLY A 513 22.81 -10.21 11.20
N CYS A 514 21.72 -9.67 10.66
CA CYS A 514 20.67 -10.46 9.99
C CYS A 514 21.07 -10.92 8.57
N GLU A 515 22.10 -10.31 7.99
CA GLU A 515 22.60 -10.51 6.63
C GLU A 515 23.03 -11.95 6.38
N ILE A 516 23.51 -12.65 7.42
CA ILE A 516 23.87 -14.07 7.32
C ILE A 516 22.66 -14.96 7.11
N VAL A 517 21.50 -14.62 7.69
CA VAL A 517 20.26 -15.40 7.50
C VAL A 517 19.79 -15.23 6.06
N SER A 518 19.65 -13.99 5.61
CA SER A 518 19.19 -13.67 4.26
C SER A 518 20.18 -14.13 3.18
N GLY A 519 21.49 -13.92 3.37
CA GLY A 519 22.53 -14.38 2.45
C GLY A 519 22.60 -15.89 2.29
N LEU A 520 22.44 -16.67 3.38
CA LEU A 520 22.36 -18.13 3.27
C LEU A 520 21.08 -18.57 2.55
N CYS A 521 19.96 -17.85 2.70
CA CYS A 521 18.73 -18.11 1.95
C CYS A 521 18.85 -17.74 0.46
N GLU A 522 19.50 -16.63 0.10
CA GLU A 522 19.75 -16.23 -1.30
C GLU A 522 20.71 -17.19 -2.02
N LEU A 523 21.77 -17.65 -1.33
CA LEU A 523 22.62 -18.71 -1.84
C LEU A 523 21.83 -20.02 -2.01
N TYR A 524 20.97 -20.37 -1.05
CA TYR A 524 20.14 -21.58 -1.14
C TYR A 524 19.21 -21.55 -2.36
N PHE A 525 18.57 -20.41 -2.63
CA PHE A 525 17.78 -20.18 -3.85
C PHE A 525 18.65 -20.33 -5.10
N THR A 526 19.86 -19.75 -5.11
CA THR A 526 20.76 -19.83 -6.26
C THR A 526 21.21 -21.26 -6.54
N VAL A 527 21.67 -22.01 -5.52
CA VAL A 527 22.07 -23.41 -5.72
C VAL A 527 20.89 -24.33 -6.04
N ALA A 528 19.65 -23.98 -5.64
CA ALA A 528 18.47 -24.75 -6.04
C ALA A 528 18.24 -24.78 -7.56
N HIS A 529 18.66 -23.72 -8.26
CA HIS A 529 18.57 -23.61 -9.71
C HIS A 529 19.88 -23.99 -10.42
N ALA A 530 21.04 -23.64 -9.85
CA ALA A 530 22.35 -23.76 -10.52
C ALA A 530 23.23 -24.95 -10.07
N ARG A 531 23.01 -25.51 -8.86
CA ARG A 531 23.83 -26.57 -8.24
C ARG A 531 22.97 -27.52 -7.37
N PRO A 532 22.11 -28.37 -7.97
CA PRO A 532 21.13 -29.18 -7.23
C PRO A 532 21.72 -30.10 -6.14
N GLU A 533 22.97 -30.54 -6.28
CA GLU A 533 23.69 -31.30 -5.27
C GLU A 533 24.00 -30.48 -4.01
N LYS A 534 24.30 -29.18 -4.16
CA LYS A 534 24.44 -28.23 -3.04
C LYS A 534 23.10 -27.93 -2.40
N LYS A 535 22.03 -27.78 -3.19
CA LYS A 535 20.65 -27.69 -2.67
C LYS A 535 20.33 -28.85 -1.73
N ILE A 536 20.59 -30.09 -2.14
CA ILE A 536 20.37 -31.29 -1.32
C ILE A 536 21.19 -31.24 -0.02
N ALA A 537 22.46 -30.81 -0.07
CA ALA A 537 23.32 -30.71 1.10
C ALA A 537 22.90 -29.59 2.08
N TYR A 538 22.46 -28.44 1.56
CA TYR A 538 22.12 -27.24 2.33
C TYR A 538 20.70 -27.27 2.90
N SER A 539 19.73 -27.90 2.23
CA SER A 539 18.32 -27.95 2.63
C SER A 539 18.09 -28.26 4.12
N PRO A 540 18.62 -29.35 4.71
CA PRO A 540 18.42 -29.65 6.14
C PRO A 540 19.09 -28.65 7.09
N ARG A 541 20.03 -27.82 6.61
CA ARG A 541 20.77 -26.82 7.39
C ARG A 541 20.04 -25.48 7.39
N ILE A 542 19.60 -25.05 6.21
CA ILE A 542 18.72 -23.88 6.05
C ILE A 542 17.44 -24.06 6.86
N HIS A 543 16.78 -25.21 6.78
CA HIS A 543 15.58 -25.49 7.58
C HIS A 543 15.90 -25.52 9.09
N GLN A 544 17.05 -26.07 9.50
CA GLN A 544 17.52 -26.02 10.90
C GLN A 544 17.78 -24.57 11.40
N LEU A 545 18.19 -23.64 10.53
CA LEU A 545 18.34 -22.23 10.89
C LEU A 545 16.96 -21.56 11.05
N LEU A 546 16.12 -21.65 10.01
CA LEU A 546 14.83 -20.98 9.96
C LEU A 546 13.84 -21.52 11.01
N ASP A 547 13.73 -22.83 11.19
CA ASP A 547 12.86 -23.42 12.21
C ASP A 547 13.27 -23.01 13.63
N ARG A 548 14.57 -22.82 13.89
CA ARG A 548 15.07 -22.38 15.20
C ARG A 548 14.76 -20.91 15.45
N ILE A 549 14.87 -20.05 14.44
CA ILE A 549 14.44 -18.65 14.53
C ILE A 549 12.93 -18.57 14.84
N LEU A 550 12.09 -19.40 14.22
CA LEU A 550 10.65 -19.45 14.54
C LEU A 550 10.35 -20.00 15.94
N GLU A 551 11.26 -20.79 16.53
CA GLU A 551 11.09 -21.39 17.85
C GLU A 551 11.44 -20.41 18.98
N VAL A 552 12.55 -19.66 18.85
CA VAL A 552 13.09 -18.83 19.95
C VAL A 552 13.21 -17.34 19.63
N GLY A 553 13.12 -16.95 18.36
CA GLY A 553 13.32 -15.57 17.89
C GLY A 553 12.08 -14.68 17.94
N LEU A 554 10.89 -15.24 18.16
CA LEU A 554 9.61 -14.52 17.95
C LEU A 554 8.88 -14.13 19.24
N ASN A 555 8.21 -12.98 19.19
CA ASN A 555 7.21 -12.59 20.18
C ASN A 555 5.79 -13.13 19.86
N GLU A 556 4.81 -12.78 20.70
CA GLU A 556 3.42 -13.23 20.56
C GLU A 556 2.71 -12.74 19.28
N HIS A 557 3.20 -11.68 18.66
CA HIS A 557 2.68 -11.14 17.40
C HIS A 557 3.40 -11.71 16.15
N GLY A 558 4.52 -12.40 16.34
CA GLY A 558 5.33 -12.95 15.25
C GLY A 558 6.44 -12.01 14.73
N LEU A 559 6.77 -10.94 15.45
CA LEU A 559 7.96 -10.12 15.15
C LEU A 559 9.20 -10.66 15.89
N MET A 560 10.38 -10.36 15.34
CA MET A 560 11.66 -10.88 15.83
C MET A 560 12.27 -10.00 16.93
N TYR A 561 12.92 -10.61 17.92
CA TYR A 561 13.77 -9.92 18.88
C TYR A 561 15.15 -9.59 18.30
N ASP A 562 15.78 -8.50 18.75
CA ASP A 562 17.12 -8.05 18.35
C ASP A 562 18.19 -9.16 18.36
N VAL A 563 18.29 -9.89 19.48
CA VAL A 563 19.30 -10.95 19.69
C VAL A 563 18.75 -12.07 20.56
N VAL A 564 18.96 -13.31 20.11
CA VAL A 564 18.64 -14.52 20.88
C VAL A 564 19.86 -15.44 20.95
N ASN A 565 19.97 -16.24 22.00
CA ASN A 565 20.92 -17.35 22.04
C ASN A 565 20.26 -18.57 21.39
N PRO A 566 20.72 -19.02 20.21
CA PRO A 566 20.07 -20.12 19.51
C PRO A 566 20.34 -21.48 20.17
N GLN A 567 21.31 -21.62 21.09
CA GLN A 567 21.59 -22.90 21.75
C GLN A 567 20.60 -23.21 22.88
N ASP A 568 20.30 -22.26 23.76
CA ASP A 568 19.39 -22.44 24.90
C ASP A 568 18.01 -21.78 24.72
N GLY A 569 17.86 -20.86 23.76
CA GLY A 569 16.63 -20.13 23.49
C GLY A 569 16.42 -18.88 24.36
N ALA A 570 17.45 -18.42 25.09
CA ALA A 570 17.36 -17.20 25.87
C ALA A 570 17.25 -15.96 24.95
N ILE A 571 16.32 -15.06 25.26
CA ILE A 571 16.27 -13.72 24.66
C ILE A 571 17.40 -12.90 25.29
N VAL A 572 18.37 -12.47 24.46
CA VAL A 572 19.57 -11.74 24.90
C VAL A 572 19.35 -10.23 24.82
N ARG A 573 18.57 -9.77 23.83
CA ARG A 573 18.03 -8.42 23.72
C ARG A 573 16.58 -8.53 23.25
N ASP A 574 15.65 -7.97 24.03
CA ASP A 574 14.20 -8.14 23.91
C ASP A 574 13.49 -7.00 23.17
N ARG A 575 14.23 -5.96 22.75
CA ARG A 575 13.74 -5.01 21.75
C ARG A 575 13.37 -5.77 20.48
N ILE A 576 12.30 -5.32 19.81
CA ILE A 576 11.87 -5.85 18.52
C ILE A 576 12.78 -5.28 17.43
N ALA A 577 13.29 -6.14 16.55
CA ALA A 577 14.07 -5.72 15.40
C ALA A 577 13.20 -4.83 14.49
N ASP A 578 13.68 -3.63 14.20
CA ASP A 578 13.15 -2.71 13.19
C ASP A 578 13.11 -3.37 11.82
N ASN A 579 14.22 -3.96 11.40
CA ASN A 579 14.28 -4.69 10.14
C ASN A 579 13.76 -6.15 10.23
N TRP A 580 12.74 -6.42 11.06
CA TRP A 580 12.10 -7.74 11.21
C TRP A 580 11.76 -8.40 9.85
N GLY A 581 11.39 -7.60 8.84
CA GLY A 581 11.06 -8.09 7.51
C GLY A 581 12.27 -8.59 6.70
N TYR A 582 13.49 -8.11 6.99
CA TYR A 582 14.70 -8.50 6.24
C TYR A 582 15.02 -9.99 6.40
N ASN A 583 14.86 -10.55 7.61
CA ASN A 583 14.96 -12.00 7.80
C ASN A 583 13.84 -12.74 7.08
N TYR A 584 12.60 -12.22 7.15
CA TYR A 584 11.43 -12.84 6.52
C TYR A 584 11.49 -12.87 4.99
N ASN A 585 12.26 -11.99 4.35
CA ASN A 585 12.64 -12.12 2.94
C ASN A 585 13.32 -13.47 2.66
N GLY A 586 14.25 -13.89 3.53
CA GLY A 586 14.89 -15.21 3.48
C GLY A 586 13.90 -16.38 3.70
N PHE A 587 12.98 -16.24 4.66
CA PHE A 587 11.90 -17.23 4.87
C PHE A 587 11.01 -17.40 3.64
N TYR A 588 10.58 -16.31 3.01
CA TYR A 588 9.77 -16.36 1.80
C TYR A 588 10.55 -16.94 0.62
N THR A 589 11.83 -16.62 0.51
CA THR A 589 12.74 -17.17 -0.49
C THR A 589 12.86 -18.70 -0.37
N VAL A 590 13.00 -19.24 0.84
CA VAL A 590 13.00 -20.69 1.06
C VAL A 590 11.62 -21.31 0.84
N TYR A 591 10.54 -20.59 1.16
CA TYR A 591 9.17 -21.00 0.81
C TYR A 591 9.00 -21.18 -0.71
N LEU A 592 9.49 -20.26 -1.54
CA LEU A 592 9.43 -20.37 -3.01
C LEU A 592 10.18 -21.60 -3.54
N VAL A 593 11.27 -22.02 -2.89
CA VAL A 593 12.08 -23.19 -3.29
C VAL A 593 11.49 -24.52 -2.84
N ASP A 594 11.01 -24.59 -1.59
CA ASP A 594 10.65 -25.86 -0.92
C ASP A 594 9.16 -26.00 -0.60
N ALA A 595 8.31 -25.03 -0.96
CA ALA A 595 6.87 -24.97 -0.63
C ALA A 595 6.57 -25.20 0.87
N THR A 596 7.45 -24.69 1.75
CA THR A 596 7.36 -24.91 3.20
C THR A 596 6.37 -23.93 3.84
N GLU A 597 5.07 -24.25 3.77
CA GLU A 597 3.95 -23.37 4.16
C GLU A 597 4.11 -22.73 5.55
N ARG A 598 4.72 -23.40 6.54
CA ARG A 598 5.02 -22.82 7.88
C ARG A 598 5.76 -21.48 7.80
N TYR A 599 6.64 -21.29 6.81
CA TYR A 599 7.40 -20.06 6.62
C TYR A 599 6.53 -18.94 6.06
N ARG A 600 5.62 -19.25 5.13
CA ARG A 600 4.59 -18.34 4.63
C ARG A 600 3.59 -17.95 5.74
N GLU A 601 3.11 -18.92 6.53
CA GLU A 601 2.20 -18.71 7.67
C GLU A 601 2.83 -17.79 8.75
N ALA A 602 4.14 -17.90 9.01
CA ALA A 602 4.84 -17.03 9.95
C ALA A 602 4.86 -15.56 9.49
N ILE A 603 5.08 -15.34 8.18
CA ILE A 603 5.04 -14.00 7.57
C ILE A 603 3.62 -13.44 7.59
N GLU A 604 2.62 -14.24 7.21
CA GLU A 604 1.20 -13.83 7.28
C GLU A 604 0.81 -13.46 8.71
N ARG A 605 1.32 -14.17 9.73
CA ARG A 605 1.09 -13.81 11.13
C ARG A 605 1.72 -12.47 11.50
N ALA A 606 2.97 -12.20 11.09
CA ALA A 606 3.63 -10.91 11.33
C ALA A 606 2.83 -9.76 10.69
N LEU A 607 2.55 -9.86 9.39
CA LEU A 607 1.81 -8.85 8.61
C LEU A 607 0.42 -8.56 9.19
N ASN A 608 -0.32 -9.58 9.64
CA ASN A 608 -1.64 -9.43 10.24
C ASN A 608 -1.65 -8.90 11.69
N ASN A 609 -0.48 -8.69 12.31
CA ASN A 609 -0.35 -8.08 13.64
C ASN A 609 0.35 -6.71 13.63
N LEU A 610 0.71 -6.15 12.46
CA LEU A 610 1.45 -4.88 12.39
C LEU A 610 0.72 -3.69 13.04
N LEU A 611 -0.62 -3.68 13.09
CA LEU A 611 -1.38 -2.63 13.77
C LEU A 611 -1.18 -2.55 15.30
N PHE A 612 -0.56 -3.56 15.94
CA PHE A 612 -0.07 -3.44 17.32
C PHE A 612 1.17 -2.53 17.44
N TYR A 613 1.82 -2.21 16.31
CA TYR A 613 3.07 -1.45 16.21
C TYR A 613 2.89 -0.13 15.42
N ARG A 614 1.70 0.49 15.51
CA ARG A 614 1.43 1.80 14.90
C ARG A 614 1.98 2.94 15.78
N ASN A 615 2.79 3.81 15.19
CA ASN A 615 3.68 4.77 15.89
C ASN A 615 4.63 4.08 16.89
N PHE A 616 5.05 2.85 16.62
CA PHE A 616 5.97 2.13 17.51
C PHE A 616 7.36 2.75 17.44
N ASP A 617 7.99 2.94 18.60
CA ASP A 617 9.36 3.45 18.66
C ASP A 617 10.36 2.33 18.34
N TRP A 618 10.60 2.15 17.04
CA TRP A 618 11.53 1.19 16.48
C TRP A 618 12.98 1.45 16.92
N GLU A 619 13.39 2.71 17.00
CA GLU A 619 14.77 3.07 17.32
C GLU A 619 14.93 4.44 18.03
N ASN A 620 14.38 4.57 19.23
CA ASN A 620 14.59 5.73 20.13
C ASN A 620 14.26 7.09 19.48
N GLY A 621 13.26 7.14 18.61
CA GLY A 621 12.83 8.31 17.85
C GLY A 621 13.66 8.61 16.60
N SER A 622 14.59 7.73 16.20
CA SER A 622 15.28 7.77 14.90
C SER A 622 14.29 7.51 13.76
N GLN A 623 14.46 8.20 12.64
CA GLN A 623 13.73 7.92 11.40
C GLN A 623 14.06 6.53 10.85
N ASP A 624 15.27 6.04 11.12
CA ASP A 624 15.88 4.87 10.45
C ASP A 624 15.19 3.56 10.83
N GLY A 625 14.83 3.40 12.11
CA GLY A 625 14.01 2.27 12.55
C GLY A 625 12.61 2.23 11.90
N TYR A 626 12.06 3.37 11.46
CA TYR A 626 10.83 3.37 10.64
C TYR A 626 11.12 3.03 9.18
N ALA A 627 12.23 3.49 8.62
CA ALA A 627 12.70 3.13 7.28
C ALA A 627 12.78 1.60 7.13
N ASP A 628 13.63 0.97 7.94
CA ASP A 628 13.84 -0.49 7.97
C ASP A 628 12.53 -1.29 8.13
N ALA A 629 11.66 -0.88 9.06
CA ALA A 629 10.40 -1.56 9.31
C ALA A 629 9.43 -1.45 8.13
N VAL A 630 9.34 -0.27 7.50
CA VAL A 630 8.49 -0.02 6.33
C VAL A 630 9.02 -0.76 5.11
N GLU A 631 10.33 -0.82 4.90
CA GLU A 631 10.94 -1.56 3.80
C GLU A 631 10.77 -3.07 3.91
N GLY A 632 10.95 -3.62 5.11
CA GLY A 632 10.61 -5.01 5.41
C GLY A 632 9.14 -5.30 5.15
N GLY A 633 8.25 -4.38 5.56
CA GLY A 633 6.82 -4.46 5.28
C GLY A 633 6.47 -4.41 3.79
N LEU A 634 7.07 -3.51 3.01
CA LEU A 634 6.82 -3.35 1.57
C LEU A 634 7.24 -4.58 0.75
N ASN A 635 8.44 -5.10 1.01
CA ASN A 635 8.96 -6.30 0.33
C ASN A 635 8.05 -7.51 0.51
N LEU A 636 7.47 -7.69 1.70
CA LEU A 636 6.57 -8.80 2.02
C LEU A 636 5.13 -8.53 1.57
N TYR A 637 4.63 -7.29 1.70
CA TYR A 637 3.28 -6.90 1.26
C TYR A 637 3.10 -7.01 -0.26
N ASN A 638 4.14 -6.73 -1.06
CA ASN A 638 4.12 -6.94 -2.51
C ASN A 638 3.82 -8.41 -2.90
N ARG A 639 4.10 -9.37 -2.01
CA ARG A 639 3.97 -10.82 -2.23
C ARG A 639 2.77 -11.42 -1.49
N LEU A 640 2.44 -10.86 -0.32
CA LEU A 640 1.34 -11.27 0.55
C LEU A 640 0.49 -10.03 0.91
N PRO A 641 -0.25 -9.45 -0.04
CA PRO A 641 -1.02 -8.24 0.17
C PRO A 641 -2.18 -8.48 1.15
N GLY A 642 -2.32 -7.59 2.15
CA GLY A 642 -3.38 -7.64 3.15
C GLY A 642 -3.70 -6.27 3.72
N GLN A 643 -4.98 -6.05 4.05
CA GLN A 643 -5.48 -4.75 4.51
C GLN A 643 -4.75 -4.22 5.76
N VAL A 644 -4.43 -5.10 6.71
CA VAL A 644 -3.72 -4.74 7.95
C VAL A 644 -2.34 -4.16 7.66
N ALA A 645 -1.57 -4.82 6.79
CA ALA A 645 -0.24 -4.36 6.38
C ALA A 645 -0.30 -3.08 5.55
N GLN A 646 -1.29 -2.96 4.64
CA GLN A 646 -1.54 -1.72 3.89
C GLN A 646 -1.84 -0.53 4.82
N GLU A 647 -2.77 -0.70 5.77
CA GLU A 647 -3.14 0.36 6.74
C GLU A 647 -2.01 0.74 7.70
N TRP A 648 -1.07 -0.17 7.95
CA TRP A 648 0.12 0.10 8.75
C TRP A 648 1.21 0.82 7.92
N LEU A 649 1.52 0.33 6.71
CA LEU A 649 2.46 0.98 5.79
C LEU A 649 2.04 2.43 5.48
N ASP A 650 0.75 2.65 5.24
CA ASP A 650 0.18 3.98 5.01
C ASP A 650 0.17 4.87 6.27
N SER A 651 0.27 4.32 7.49
CA SER A 651 0.45 5.14 8.71
C SER A 651 1.91 5.42 9.03
N GLU A 652 2.79 4.42 8.99
CA GLU A 652 4.17 4.58 9.48
C GLU A 652 5.03 5.45 8.56
N ILE A 653 4.79 5.45 7.24
CA ILE A 653 5.47 6.37 6.33
C ILE A 653 5.19 7.85 6.69
N GLN A 654 4.00 8.16 7.20
CA GLN A 654 3.65 9.52 7.64
C GLN A 654 4.40 9.89 8.94
N VAL A 655 4.64 8.91 9.82
CA VAL A 655 5.46 9.10 11.02
C VAL A 655 6.91 9.39 10.63
N MET A 656 7.49 8.58 9.75
CA MET A 656 8.83 8.80 9.20
C MET A 656 8.96 10.18 8.55
N TRP A 657 8.05 10.52 7.63
CA TRP A 657 8.02 11.82 6.94
C TRP A 657 7.90 13.02 7.90
N SER A 658 7.09 12.91 8.96
CA SER A 658 6.93 13.99 9.94
C SER A 658 8.24 14.38 10.66
N MET A 659 9.25 13.50 10.67
CA MET A 659 10.55 13.79 11.28
C MET A 659 11.33 14.86 10.50
N GLN A 660 11.25 14.88 9.17
CA GLN A 660 11.85 15.94 8.33
C GLN A 660 11.18 17.31 8.55
N ASP A 661 9.89 17.32 8.89
CA ASP A 661 9.12 18.56 9.14
C ASP A 661 9.32 19.11 10.55
N SER A 662 9.37 18.22 11.55
CA SER A 662 9.20 18.58 12.96
C SER A 662 10.41 18.28 13.83
N SER A 663 11.32 17.38 13.43
CA SER A 663 12.44 16.87 14.25
C SER A 663 12.00 16.31 15.60
N HIS A 664 11.91 14.98 15.71
CA HIS A 664 11.44 14.32 16.94
C HIS A 664 12.50 14.20 18.05
N ARG A 665 13.78 14.45 17.74
CA ARG A 665 14.89 14.41 18.70
C ARG A 665 15.50 15.79 18.88
N SER A 666 16.09 16.07 20.06
CA SER A 666 16.63 17.40 20.37
C SER A 666 17.94 17.71 19.65
N ASP A 667 18.69 16.68 19.27
CA ASP A 667 19.93 16.78 18.49
C ASP A 667 19.70 16.95 16.99
N THR A 668 18.47 16.74 16.50
CA THR A 668 18.08 16.93 15.10
C THR A 668 17.31 18.24 14.84
N GLU A 669 17.00 19.03 15.88
CA GLU A 669 16.20 20.28 15.75
C GLU A 669 16.81 21.31 14.79
N ALA A 670 18.12 21.29 14.61
CA ALA A 670 18.85 22.16 13.68
C ALA A 670 18.52 21.91 12.20
N TYR A 671 17.93 20.75 11.87
CA TYR A 671 17.62 20.33 10.51
C TYR A 671 16.15 20.53 10.12
N ARG A 672 15.28 20.87 11.08
CA ARG A 672 13.83 21.03 10.92
C ARG A 672 13.46 21.82 9.65
N GLY A 673 12.87 21.14 8.68
CA GLY A 673 12.33 21.74 7.46
C GLY A 673 13.35 22.20 6.41
N ASN A 674 14.63 21.81 6.50
CA ASN A 674 15.66 22.22 5.53
C ASN A 674 16.05 21.14 4.50
N GLY A 675 15.51 19.92 4.63
CA GLY A 675 15.75 18.79 3.73
C GLY A 675 16.68 17.72 4.32
N ILE A 676 17.64 18.10 5.16
CA ILE A 676 18.33 17.19 6.08
C ILE A 676 17.28 16.66 7.08
N ILE A 677 17.37 15.38 7.47
CA ILE A 677 16.43 14.76 8.40
C ILE A 677 17.09 14.68 9.79
N GLU A 678 18.21 13.96 9.89
CA GLU A 678 18.95 13.78 11.13
C GLU A 678 20.44 14.15 11.01
N GLY A 679 20.93 14.43 9.80
CA GLY A 679 22.30 14.93 9.57
C GLY A 679 23.38 13.86 9.72
N TRP A 680 23.01 12.60 9.51
CA TRP A 680 23.91 11.46 9.40
C TRP A 680 23.56 10.61 8.18
N HIS A 681 24.38 9.62 7.85
CA HIS A 681 24.28 8.84 6.62
C HIS A 681 22.90 8.19 6.39
N GLY A 682 22.22 7.70 7.44
CA GLY A 682 20.86 7.17 7.39
C GLY A 682 19.78 8.12 6.83
N ASP A 683 20.06 9.42 6.68
CA ASP A 683 19.22 10.33 5.88
C ASP A 683 18.94 9.80 4.46
N GLY A 684 19.81 8.94 3.88
CA GLY A 684 19.50 8.30 2.60
C GLY A 684 18.57 7.09 2.70
N ASN A 685 18.50 6.40 3.84
CA ASN A 685 17.47 5.36 4.09
C ASN A 685 16.07 5.99 4.09
N PHE A 686 15.91 7.17 4.69
CA PHE A 686 14.68 7.97 4.55
C PHE A 686 14.26 8.14 3.08
N ALA A 687 15.22 8.45 2.21
CA ALA A 687 14.98 8.63 0.78
C ALA A 687 14.71 7.30 0.05
N ARG A 688 15.47 6.23 0.37
CA ARG A 688 15.25 4.86 -0.12
C ARG A 688 13.82 4.38 0.17
N THR A 689 13.42 4.40 1.44
CA THR A 689 12.08 3.98 1.86
C THR A 689 11.00 4.84 1.22
N SER A 690 11.20 6.17 1.17
CA SER A 690 10.26 7.08 0.53
C SER A 690 10.06 6.73 -0.95
N ILE A 691 11.15 6.45 -1.69
CA ILE A 691 11.09 6.03 -3.09
C ILE A 691 10.40 4.66 -3.23
N MET A 692 10.70 3.68 -2.38
CA MET A 692 10.03 2.36 -2.40
C MET A 692 8.52 2.48 -2.19
N TYR A 693 8.10 3.30 -1.22
CA TYR A 693 6.69 3.58 -0.96
C TYR A 693 6.03 4.36 -2.11
N CYS A 694 6.70 5.36 -2.68
CA CYS A 694 6.18 6.08 -3.83
C CYS A 694 6.04 5.18 -5.07
N LEU A 695 6.99 4.28 -5.33
CA LEU A 695 6.90 3.30 -6.43
C LEU A 695 5.74 2.32 -6.24
N TRP A 696 5.36 1.98 -5.00
CA TRP A 696 4.10 1.28 -4.75
C TRP A 696 2.89 2.12 -5.17
N LYS A 697 2.85 3.41 -4.79
CA LYS A 697 1.75 4.32 -5.14
C LYS A 697 1.72 4.70 -6.63
N THR A 698 2.82 4.58 -7.37
CA THR A 698 2.87 4.76 -8.84
C THR A 698 2.83 3.43 -9.61
N GLN A 699 2.73 2.29 -8.92
CA GLN A 699 2.84 0.94 -9.49
C GLN A 699 4.10 0.75 -10.36
N GLY A 700 5.22 1.33 -9.96
CA GLY A 700 6.50 1.29 -10.68
C GLY A 700 6.64 2.35 -11.79
N THR A 701 5.58 3.10 -12.11
CA THR A 701 5.66 4.15 -13.15
C THR A 701 6.37 5.41 -12.65
N TYR A 702 7.11 6.07 -13.53
CA TYR A 702 7.86 7.30 -13.23
C TYR A 702 7.85 8.27 -14.42
N LEU A 703 8.15 9.55 -14.16
CA LEU A 703 8.11 10.63 -15.15
C LEU A 703 9.51 11.20 -15.41
N SER A 704 9.82 11.60 -16.64
CA SER A 704 10.87 12.59 -16.90
C SER A 704 10.39 14.00 -16.59
N ASN A 705 11.33 14.93 -16.36
CA ASN A 705 11.03 16.36 -16.15
C ASN A 705 10.04 16.61 -15.00
N TRP A 706 10.12 15.83 -13.90
CA TRP A 706 9.27 16.05 -12.73
C TRP A 706 9.43 17.48 -12.19
N ARG A 707 8.34 18.01 -11.64
CA ARG A 707 8.28 19.25 -10.87
C ARG A 707 7.31 19.03 -9.72
N GLU A 708 7.44 19.80 -8.65
CA GLU A 708 6.59 19.71 -7.45
C GLU A 708 5.07 19.82 -7.75
N ASP A 709 4.69 20.52 -8.82
CA ASP A 709 3.30 20.69 -9.27
C ASP A 709 2.76 19.55 -10.16
N VAL A 710 3.55 18.50 -10.41
CA VAL A 710 3.21 17.36 -11.27
C VAL A 710 2.90 16.13 -10.40
N LEU A 711 1.60 15.90 -10.21
CA LEU A 711 1.07 14.75 -9.46
C LEU A 711 0.92 13.54 -10.39
N TRP A 712 1.54 12.41 -10.05
CA TRP A 712 1.24 11.13 -10.72
C TRP A 712 1.19 9.95 -9.77
N GLY A 713 0.30 9.01 -10.06
CA GLY A 713 0.06 7.81 -9.27
C GLY A 713 -0.81 6.82 -10.02
N ALA A 714 -0.82 5.58 -9.56
CA ALA A 714 -1.51 4.49 -10.23
C ALA A 714 -2.23 3.55 -9.25
N GLU A 715 -3.26 2.87 -9.75
CA GLU A 715 -4.03 1.88 -9.01
C GLU A 715 -4.15 0.57 -9.84
N PRO A 716 -3.89 -0.61 -9.26
CA PRO A 716 -4.15 -1.90 -9.91
C PRO A 716 -5.61 -2.08 -10.34
N THR A 717 -5.83 -2.72 -11.47
CA THR A 717 -7.16 -3.16 -11.91
C THR A 717 -7.34 -4.67 -11.71
N ALA A 718 -8.59 -5.10 -11.52
CA ALA A 718 -8.91 -6.50 -11.22
C ALA A 718 -8.58 -7.50 -12.37
N ASP A 719 -8.24 -6.99 -13.55
CA ASP A 719 -7.76 -7.72 -14.72
C ASP A 719 -6.22 -7.68 -14.89
N GLY A 720 -5.47 -7.25 -13.86
CA GLY A 720 -4.00 -7.25 -13.86
C GLY A 720 -3.37 -6.07 -14.60
N GLY A 721 -4.17 -5.07 -14.99
CA GLY A 721 -3.69 -3.79 -15.50
C GLY A 721 -3.50 -2.75 -14.40
N ILE A 722 -3.29 -1.50 -14.81
CA ILE A 722 -3.29 -0.32 -13.94
C ILE A 722 -4.08 0.84 -14.55
N ILE A 723 -4.58 1.71 -13.69
CA ILE A 723 -5.04 3.06 -14.06
C ILE A 723 -4.01 4.05 -13.53
N VAL A 724 -3.44 4.86 -14.41
CA VAL A 724 -2.51 5.95 -14.10
C VAL A 724 -3.25 7.29 -14.18
N SER A 725 -3.05 8.15 -13.19
CA SER A 725 -3.44 9.57 -13.20
C SER A 725 -2.16 10.39 -13.29
N VAL A 726 -2.10 11.35 -14.21
CA VAL A 726 -1.05 12.37 -14.31
C VAL A 726 -1.72 13.74 -14.40
N LYS A 727 -1.39 14.66 -13.51
CA LYS A 727 -1.92 16.03 -13.50
C LYS A 727 -0.80 17.02 -13.22
N ALA A 728 -0.79 18.16 -13.91
CA ALA A 728 0.08 19.29 -13.59
C ALA A 728 -0.76 20.54 -13.30
N ASP A 729 -0.38 21.36 -12.31
CA ASP A 729 -1.09 22.64 -12.06
C ASP A 729 -0.67 23.74 -13.05
N SER A 730 0.55 23.68 -13.59
CA SER A 730 1.03 24.54 -14.70
C SER A 730 1.43 23.70 -15.92
N ASP A 731 1.45 24.30 -17.11
CA ASP A 731 1.83 23.65 -18.38
C ASP A 731 3.09 22.77 -18.22
N TRP A 732 3.01 21.53 -18.68
CA TRP A 732 4.07 20.53 -18.46
C TRP A 732 4.26 19.61 -19.67
N VAL A 733 5.51 19.25 -19.93
CA VAL A 733 5.92 18.34 -21.00
C VAL A 733 6.97 17.37 -20.47
N GLY A 734 6.67 16.08 -20.57
CA GLY A 734 7.54 14.99 -20.12
C GLY A 734 7.18 13.67 -20.78
N THR A 735 7.61 12.58 -20.15
CA THR A 735 7.42 11.22 -20.63
C THR A 735 7.07 10.32 -19.46
N LEU A 736 6.01 9.52 -19.59
CA LEU A 736 5.63 8.46 -18.66
C LEU A 736 6.37 7.17 -19.01
N TYR A 737 7.14 6.63 -18.06
CA TYR A 737 7.83 5.36 -18.16
C TYR A 737 7.17 4.30 -17.28
N PHE A 738 7.32 3.04 -17.70
CA PHE A 738 6.87 1.86 -16.97
C PHE A 738 8.09 1.06 -16.50
N ASP A 739 7.95 0.38 -15.37
CA ASP A 739 8.98 -0.55 -14.90
C ASP A 739 9.03 -1.80 -15.80
N GLN A 740 10.16 -2.48 -15.77
CA GLN A 740 10.40 -3.77 -16.43
C GLN A 740 10.60 -4.85 -15.36
N PRO A 741 10.52 -6.16 -15.68
CA PRO A 741 10.89 -7.19 -14.74
C PRO A 741 12.41 -7.20 -14.52
N ARG A 742 12.92 -6.28 -13.69
CA ARG A 742 14.35 -6.02 -13.43
C ARG A 742 15.08 -7.26 -12.93
N HIS A 743 14.43 -8.10 -12.12
CA HIS A 743 14.95 -9.42 -11.73
C HIS A 743 15.35 -10.25 -12.96
N GLN A 744 14.57 -10.20 -14.05
CA GLN A 744 14.79 -10.95 -15.28
C GLN A 744 15.68 -10.18 -16.27
N THR A 745 15.48 -8.87 -16.46
CA THR A 745 16.11 -8.08 -17.53
C THR A 745 17.42 -7.41 -17.13
N VAL A 746 17.66 -7.24 -15.83
CA VAL A 746 18.90 -6.66 -15.28
C VAL A 746 19.73 -7.73 -14.57
N LEU A 747 19.12 -8.46 -13.63
CA LEU A 747 19.83 -9.44 -12.81
C LEU A 747 19.82 -10.87 -13.37
N HIS A 748 19.04 -11.16 -14.42
CA HIS A 748 18.84 -12.50 -15.00
C HIS A 748 18.48 -13.61 -13.99
N LEU A 749 17.81 -13.26 -12.88
CA LEU A 749 17.34 -14.19 -11.86
C LEU A 749 16.27 -15.15 -12.43
N PRO A 750 16.25 -16.43 -12.01
CA PRO A 750 15.28 -17.41 -12.51
C PRO A 750 13.84 -17.18 -12.04
N ALA A 751 13.66 -16.42 -10.95
CA ALA A 751 12.37 -15.92 -10.46
C ALA A 751 12.60 -14.70 -9.55
N ASP A 752 11.58 -13.86 -9.38
CA ASP A 752 11.60 -12.76 -8.42
C ASP A 752 11.31 -13.27 -7.00
N TYR A 753 12.19 -12.95 -6.06
CA TYR A 753 12.07 -13.26 -4.64
C TYR A 753 12.37 -12.00 -3.81
N PRO A 754 11.70 -11.79 -2.66
CA PRO A 754 11.96 -10.63 -1.81
C PRO A 754 13.35 -10.73 -1.20
N ARG A 755 14.10 -9.63 -1.20
CA ARG A 755 15.52 -9.58 -0.87
C ARG A 755 15.90 -8.22 -0.28
N ILE A 756 16.95 -8.16 0.55
CA ILE A 756 17.38 -6.88 1.16
C ILE A 756 17.88 -5.96 0.03
N ASN A 757 17.56 -4.66 0.12
CA ASN A 757 17.90 -3.64 -0.87
C ASN A 757 17.29 -3.85 -2.27
N GLN A 758 16.16 -4.55 -2.37
CA GLN A 758 15.32 -4.54 -3.58
C GLN A 758 14.38 -3.33 -3.57
N PHE A 759 14.20 -2.72 -4.75
CA PHE A 759 13.02 -1.90 -5.05
C PHE A 759 11.94 -2.82 -5.66
N PRO A 760 10.82 -3.11 -4.96
CA PRO A 760 9.85 -4.10 -5.42
C PRO A 760 9.30 -3.79 -6.81
N GLU A 761 9.10 -4.84 -7.60
CA GLU A 761 8.43 -4.76 -8.88
C GLU A 761 6.91 -4.77 -8.66
N TRP A 762 6.20 -3.81 -9.25
CA TRP A 762 4.75 -3.64 -9.11
C TRP A 762 4.03 -4.02 -10.41
N PHE A 763 3.73 -3.04 -11.26
CA PHE A 763 3.29 -3.31 -12.63
C PHE A 763 4.51 -3.23 -13.56
N THR A 764 4.87 -4.35 -14.16
CA THR A 764 6.01 -4.44 -15.08
C THR A 764 5.57 -4.75 -16.51
N VAL A 765 6.23 -4.09 -17.46
CA VAL A 765 6.06 -4.34 -18.89
C VAL A 765 6.97 -5.48 -19.32
N ARG A 766 6.37 -6.58 -19.77
CA ARG A 766 7.07 -7.83 -20.11
C ARG A 766 7.47 -7.84 -21.57
N GLU A 767 8.72 -8.18 -21.87
CA GLU A 767 9.22 -8.24 -23.25
C GLU A 767 8.38 -9.21 -24.11
N GLY A 768 8.11 -8.82 -25.35
CA GLY A 768 7.29 -9.59 -26.29
C GLY A 768 5.77 -9.49 -26.08
N ALA A 769 5.29 -8.94 -24.96
CA ALA A 769 3.87 -8.69 -24.75
C ALA A 769 3.35 -7.48 -25.53
N THR A 770 2.03 -7.44 -25.72
CA THR A 770 1.29 -6.31 -26.30
C THR A 770 0.32 -5.77 -25.26
N TYR A 771 0.20 -4.46 -25.19
CA TYR A 771 -0.59 -3.74 -24.19
C TYR A 771 -1.67 -2.90 -24.85
N LEU A 772 -2.84 -2.86 -24.22
CA LEU A 772 -3.98 -2.03 -24.60
C LEU A 772 -4.00 -0.78 -23.73
N LEU A 773 -3.89 0.37 -24.39
CA LEU A 773 -3.91 1.68 -23.75
C LEU A 773 -5.16 2.45 -24.15
N GLN A 774 -5.87 2.98 -23.16
CA GLN A 774 -7.04 3.85 -23.36
C GLN A 774 -6.86 5.12 -22.53
N THR A 775 -7.31 6.28 -23.02
CA THR A 775 -7.18 7.58 -22.34
C THR A 775 -8.55 8.19 -22.06
N GLY A 776 -9.25 7.72 -21.02
CA GLY A 776 -10.68 7.96 -20.81
C GLY A 776 -11.57 6.98 -21.60
N ARG A 777 -12.75 6.66 -21.06
CA ARG A 777 -13.61 5.55 -21.53
C ARG A 777 -14.15 5.69 -22.96
N ASP A 778 -14.33 6.92 -23.44
CA ASP A 778 -14.88 7.22 -24.77
C ASP A 778 -13.78 7.39 -25.85
N GLN A 779 -12.50 7.35 -25.48
CA GLN A 779 -11.38 7.41 -26.43
C GLN A 779 -11.05 6.03 -27.00
N PRO A 780 -10.51 5.95 -28.24
CA PRO A 780 -10.14 4.68 -28.85
C PRO A 780 -9.01 4.00 -28.07
N ILE A 781 -9.11 2.69 -27.92
CA ILE A 781 -8.03 1.84 -27.42
C ILE A 781 -6.94 1.80 -28.50
N LYS A 782 -5.69 2.00 -28.08
CA LYS A 782 -4.48 1.87 -28.89
C LYS A 782 -3.68 0.67 -28.41
N GLU A 783 -3.07 -0.07 -29.33
CA GLU A 783 -2.13 -1.14 -28.99
C GLU A 783 -0.71 -0.59 -28.96
N TYR A 784 0.08 -0.99 -27.98
CA TYR A 784 1.50 -0.70 -27.86
C TYR A 784 2.26 -2.00 -27.61
N SER A 785 3.42 -2.16 -28.25
CA SER A 785 4.37 -3.20 -27.88
C SER A 785 5.06 -2.89 -26.55
N ALA A 786 5.58 -3.91 -25.87
CA ALA A 786 6.41 -3.74 -24.68
C ALA A 786 7.57 -2.74 -24.90
N ALA A 787 8.23 -2.81 -26.07
CA ALA A 787 9.34 -1.91 -26.40
C ALA A 787 8.92 -0.43 -26.50
N GLU A 788 7.71 -0.14 -27.00
CA GLU A 788 7.18 1.23 -27.05
C GLU A 788 6.82 1.77 -25.67
N LEU A 789 6.30 0.93 -24.75
CA LEU A 789 6.03 1.35 -23.38
C LEU A 789 7.31 1.57 -22.57
N LEU A 790 8.33 0.72 -22.74
CA LEU A 790 9.63 0.87 -22.08
C LEU A 790 10.44 2.07 -22.62
N ALA A 791 10.25 2.43 -23.89
CA ALA A 791 10.78 3.69 -24.45
C ALA A 791 10.09 4.95 -23.86
N GLY A 792 8.92 4.77 -23.24
CA GLY A 792 8.14 5.81 -22.59
C GLY A 792 7.13 6.51 -23.52
N ILE A 793 6.03 6.98 -22.93
CA ILE A 793 4.95 7.69 -23.63
C ILE A 793 5.11 9.20 -23.42
N PRO A 794 5.30 10.01 -24.47
CA PRO A 794 5.30 11.46 -24.34
C PRO A 794 3.95 11.98 -23.84
N VAL A 795 4.00 12.93 -22.90
CA VAL A 795 2.83 13.57 -22.30
C VAL A 795 3.01 15.09 -22.34
N GLU A 796 1.99 15.78 -22.81
CA GLU A 796 1.86 17.23 -22.82
C GLU A 796 0.54 17.56 -22.10
N LEU A 797 0.60 18.43 -21.08
CA LEU A 797 -0.53 18.85 -20.26
C LEU A 797 -0.60 20.37 -20.22
N ALA A 798 -1.79 20.93 -20.42
CA ALA A 798 -2.06 22.32 -20.04
C ALA A 798 -2.23 22.44 -18.51
N GLY A 799 -1.96 23.62 -17.95
CA GLY A 799 -2.13 23.86 -16.51
C GLY A 799 -3.54 23.53 -16.00
N GLY A 800 -3.62 22.63 -15.03
CA GLY A 800 -4.86 22.11 -14.45
C GLY A 800 -5.46 20.89 -15.16
N GLU A 801 -4.92 20.47 -16.31
CA GLU A 801 -5.35 19.28 -17.05
C GLU A 801 -4.89 17.99 -16.36
N GLU A 802 -5.76 16.98 -16.38
CA GLU A 802 -5.43 15.61 -15.96
C GLU A 802 -5.48 14.68 -17.17
N TRP A 803 -4.41 13.91 -17.36
CA TRP A 803 -4.37 12.77 -18.25
C TRP A 803 -4.57 11.47 -17.45
N LEU A 804 -5.68 10.79 -17.72
CA LEU A 804 -6.01 9.51 -17.12
C LEU A 804 -5.83 8.39 -18.15
N LEU A 805 -4.95 7.44 -17.86
CA LEU A 805 -4.57 6.33 -18.73
C LEU A 805 -4.92 4.98 -18.09
N ARG A 806 -5.52 4.06 -18.85
CA ARG A 806 -5.65 2.64 -18.47
C ARG A 806 -4.68 1.84 -19.31
N VAL A 807 -3.92 0.98 -18.65
CA VAL A 807 -2.93 0.07 -19.25
C VAL A 807 -3.28 -1.34 -18.83
N GLN A 808 -3.36 -2.26 -19.77
CA GLN A 808 -3.54 -3.69 -19.49
C GLN A 808 -2.82 -4.52 -20.56
N GLU A 809 -2.34 -5.71 -20.22
CA GLU A 809 -1.86 -6.67 -21.21
C GLU A 809 -3.04 -7.18 -22.06
N LYS A 810 -2.76 -7.57 -23.31
CA LYS A 810 -3.76 -7.92 -24.34
C LYS A 810 -4.17 -9.39 -24.32
#